data_AF-A0A4Q0B0R6-F1
#
_entry.id   AF-A0A4Q0B0R6-F1
#
_cell.length_a   1.000
_cell.length_b   1.000
_cell.length_c   1.000
_cell.angle_alpha   90.00
_cell.angle_beta   90.00
_cell.angle_gamma   90.00
#
_symmetry.space_group_name_H-M   'P 1'
#
loop_
_entity.id
_entity.type
_entity.pdbx_description
1 polymer ?
#
loop_
_entity_poly.entity_id
_entity_poly.type
_entity_poly.pdbx_seq_one_letter_code
_entity_poly.pdbx_strand_id
1 'polypeptide(L)'
;MQKNLLSRLQRWILILSATFFLLMSIARIFTFCLFNTGAFSWKSFLSVLWMGFRFDARDVGIMAILMLILGAIKPLHPFRKKLGKTVAYILWFVAIVLFTLFYAFDYGHFAYLDVRLNAQALDFLHNTRISLGMLWETYHVIWVLLGMILFIWLSFFLVKYTHRLIAQSADMQEPYRKRRGLFSILYFLLFGFGIFGKFDQFPLRWSDAFSLNSDFNAQAALNPFQSFFSTLAFRQSTYDVEKAKKYYSLMANYLGITHPDANHLNYTRHIVPDSSLSATTYPNIILVISESFSAYKSSLFGNPLNSTPFIDQLATKSIFFDHMFTPGFGTARGVWTTITGLTDVEQNKTASRNPQIVDQQTIINSFKNYGHYYFIGGSTSWANIKGLLENNIDSLHIYEEKNYTAPRLDVWGISDHNLFTEANKVLAKQNRPFFAVIQTADNHRPYSIAAEDLNTFKKVTVPNDTLLKYGFTSNDELNAFRYFDYNVQHFIETIQKEPYFNNTIIAFVGDHGLVGNADALFPKAYTAQGLTKNHVPFIIYAPKLVQPAKHSMIASQVDVLPVLAGIANIPYTNTGMGRDILHVKDTTQNMAFIFEGEQQQLGLLKHQYFVTQPIGKPDKIKIFSMENNAPVPKNALTDSIQKDMQLWMQAIYETTRYITHHNKKNSNK
;
A
#
# COMPACT_ATOMS: atom_id res chain seq x y z
N MET A 1 16.27 24.33 51.83
CA MET A 1 16.90 23.77 50.62
C MET A 1 15.84 23.53 49.55
N GLN A 2 15.99 24.16 48.38
CA GLN A 2 15.05 24.04 47.27
C GLN A 2 15.19 22.64 46.64
N LYS A 3 14.11 21.85 46.61
CA LYS A 3 14.12 20.55 45.92
C LYS A 3 14.08 20.76 44.42
N ASN A 4 14.77 19.90 43.67
CA ASN A 4 14.75 19.95 42.22
C ASN A 4 13.34 19.84 41.63
N LEU A 5 13.20 20.35 40.41
CA LEU A 5 12.04 20.08 39.58
C LEU A 5 12.01 18.61 39.13
N LEU A 6 13.16 18.12 38.65
CA LEU A 6 13.35 16.79 38.06
C LEU A 6 14.23 15.88 38.93
N SER A 7 13.94 14.58 38.95
CA SER A 7 14.79 13.56 39.60
C SER A 7 16.11 13.38 38.85
N ARG A 8 17.10 12.74 39.50
CA ARG A 8 18.38 12.38 38.84
C ARG A 8 18.17 11.59 37.56
N LEU A 9 17.24 10.63 37.58
CA LEU A 9 16.91 9.83 36.40
C LEU A 9 16.31 10.69 35.27
N GLN A 10 15.34 11.54 35.56
CA GLN A 10 14.68 12.39 34.55
C GLN A 10 15.66 13.37 33.90
N ARG A 11 16.59 13.94 34.68
CA ARG A 11 17.66 14.81 34.14
C ARG A 11 18.62 14.02 33.24
N TRP A 12 18.99 12.81 33.64
CA TRP A 12 19.88 11.97 32.84
C TRP A 12 19.22 11.53 31.53
N ILE A 13 17.94 11.13 31.57
CA ILE A 13 17.16 10.82 30.37
C ILE A 13 17.12 12.03 29.43
N LEU A 14 16.87 13.23 29.95
CA LEU A 14 16.82 14.45 29.13
C LEU A 14 18.14 14.73 28.44
N ILE A 15 19.26 14.69 29.17
CA ILE A 15 20.61 14.92 28.63
C ILE A 15 20.94 13.89 27.55
N LEU A 16 20.69 12.60 27.80
CA LEU A 16 20.97 11.55 26.83
C LEU A 16 20.06 11.64 25.61
N SER A 17 18.77 11.96 25.79
CA SER A 17 17.83 12.16 24.68
C SER A 17 18.28 13.32 23.79
N ALA A 18 18.61 14.47 24.38
CA ALA A 18 19.11 15.63 23.64
C ALA A 18 20.42 15.31 22.89
N THR A 19 21.31 14.55 23.52
CA THR A 19 22.58 14.11 22.90
C THR A 19 22.31 13.24 21.67
N PHE A 20 21.44 12.22 21.78
CA PHE A 20 21.13 11.33 20.66
C PHE A 20 20.38 12.05 19.54
N PHE A 21 19.46 12.96 19.86
CA PHE A 21 18.82 13.83 18.86
C PHE A 21 19.85 14.66 18.10
N LEU A 22 20.83 15.25 18.79
CA LEU A 22 21.89 16.02 18.16
C LEU A 22 22.71 15.14 17.23
N LEU A 23 23.12 13.94 17.68
CA LEU A 23 23.89 13.00 16.87
C LEU A 23 23.11 12.56 15.61
N MET A 24 21.84 12.20 15.75
CA MET A 24 20.97 11.83 14.61
C MET A 24 20.74 13.00 13.66
N SER A 25 20.58 14.22 14.19
CA SER A 25 20.41 15.43 13.37
C SER A 25 21.68 15.75 12.59
N ILE A 26 22.86 15.66 13.22
CA ILE A 26 24.15 15.83 12.54
C ILE A 26 24.31 14.77 11.45
N ALA A 27 23.99 13.51 11.73
CA ALA A 27 24.04 12.43 10.75
C ALA A 27 23.11 12.68 9.55
N ARG A 28 21.90 13.19 9.80
CA ARG A 28 20.96 13.57 8.75
C ARG A 28 21.47 14.74 7.91
N ILE A 29 21.96 15.80 8.56
CA ILE A 29 22.54 16.96 7.87
C ILE A 29 23.70 16.50 7.00
N PHE A 30 24.57 15.63 7.51
CA PHE A 30 25.68 15.05 6.77
C PHE A 30 25.19 14.24 5.56
N THR A 31 24.16 13.38 5.73
CA THR A 31 23.54 12.67 4.60
C THR A 31 23.04 13.66 3.54
N PHE A 32 22.31 14.69 3.96
CA PHE A 32 21.73 15.67 3.05
C PHE A 32 22.83 16.44 2.30
N CYS A 33 23.87 16.90 3.00
CA CYS A 33 24.96 17.66 2.39
C CYS A 33 25.84 16.82 1.45
N LEU A 34 26.04 15.53 1.75
CA LEU A 34 26.90 14.67 0.93
C LEU A 34 26.20 14.11 -0.31
N PHE A 35 24.94 13.70 -0.17
CA PHE A 35 24.26 12.92 -1.21
C PHE A 35 23.20 13.69 -1.98
N ASN A 36 22.89 14.95 -1.60
CA ASN A 36 21.98 15.77 -2.40
C ASN A 36 22.65 16.26 -3.67
N THR A 37 22.31 15.63 -4.80
CA THR A 37 22.78 16.03 -6.14
C THR A 37 21.88 17.08 -6.79
N GLY A 38 20.69 17.33 -6.24
CA GLY A 38 19.73 18.31 -6.74
C GLY A 38 19.98 19.74 -6.25
N ALA A 39 19.25 20.70 -6.84
CA ALA A 39 19.33 22.10 -6.43
C ALA A 39 18.92 22.27 -4.96
N PHE A 40 19.77 22.94 -4.17
CA PHE A 40 19.50 23.18 -2.76
C PHE A 40 18.26 24.06 -2.56
N SER A 41 17.38 23.64 -1.65
CA SER A 41 16.20 24.41 -1.24
C SER A 41 16.06 24.38 0.28
N TRP A 42 16.02 25.56 0.88
CA TRP A 42 15.79 25.71 2.33
C TRP A 42 14.48 25.06 2.78
N LYS A 43 13.43 25.16 1.97
CA LYS A 43 12.13 24.55 2.27
C LYS A 43 12.23 23.01 2.32
N SER A 44 12.89 22.43 1.33
CA SER A 44 13.13 20.97 1.27
C SER A 44 13.99 20.52 2.44
N PHE A 45 15.13 21.20 2.68
CA PHE A 45 16.04 20.87 3.78
C PHE A 45 15.34 20.91 5.15
N LEU A 46 14.60 21.98 5.46
CA LEU A 46 13.86 22.09 6.72
C LEU A 46 12.77 21.02 6.85
N SER A 47 12.11 20.67 5.74
CA SER A 47 11.08 19.63 5.72
C SER A 47 11.67 18.24 5.96
N VAL A 48 12.86 17.95 5.40
CA VAL A 48 13.64 16.73 5.67
C VAL A 48 14.05 16.66 7.15
N LEU A 49 14.58 17.75 7.70
CA LEU A 49 14.98 17.80 9.11
C LEU A 49 13.79 17.58 10.05
N TRP A 50 12.66 18.22 9.76
CA TRP A 50 11.47 18.12 10.59
C TRP A 50 10.82 16.73 10.52
N MET A 51 10.66 16.17 9.32
CA MET A 51 10.15 14.81 9.15
C MET A 51 11.06 13.80 9.84
N GLY A 52 12.37 13.95 9.64
CA GLY A 52 13.34 13.06 10.23
C GLY A 52 13.45 13.15 11.74
N PHE A 53 13.30 14.35 12.32
CA PHE A 53 13.24 14.52 13.78
C PHE A 53 12.14 13.66 14.40
N ARG A 54 10.99 13.51 13.72
CA ARG A 54 9.88 12.67 14.20
C ARG A 54 10.22 11.18 14.16
N PHE A 55 10.98 10.73 13.15
CA PHE A 55 11.51 9.36 13.12
C PHE A 55 12.55 9.14 14.22
N ASP A 56 13.46 10.09 14.45
CA ASP A 56 14.43 10.00 15.55
C ASP A 56 13.77 9.99 16.93
N ALA A 57 12.67 10.73 17.08
CA ALA A 57 11.90 10.80 18.32
C ALA A 57 11.32 9.45 18.72
N ARG A 58 11.10 8.55 17.76
CA ARG A 58 10.71 7.17 18.04
C ARG A 58 11.82 6.39 18.71
N ASP A 59 13.01 6.39 18.14
CA ASP A 59 14.14 5.63 18.66
C ASP A 59 14.58 6.16 20.03
N VAL A 60 14.67 7.49 20.16
CA VAL A 60 14.97 8.16 21.42
C VAL A 60 13.85 7.92 22.45
N GLY A 61 12.60 7.96 22.02
CA GLY A 61 11.44 7.72 22.87
C GLY A 61 11.40 6.30 23.45
N ILE A 62 11.70 5.27 22.64
CA ILE A 62 11.80 3.88 23.09
C ILE A 62 12.85 3.76 24.19
N MET A 63 14.04 4.31 23.98
CA MET A 63 15.13 4.28 24.97
C MET A 63 14.77 5.05 26.25
N ALA A 64 14.14 6.21 26.12
CA ALA A 64 13.72 7.02 27.26
C ALA A 64 12.66 6.30 28.12
N ILE A 65 11.64 5.71 27.50
CA ILE A 65 10.61 4.94 28.20
C ILE A 65 11.21 3.70 28.88
N LEU A 66 12.10 2.97 28.21
CA LEU A 66 12.80 1.84 28.81
C LEU A 66 13.55 2.27 30.10
N MET A 67 14.24 3.41 30.05
CA MET A 67 14.92 3.97 31.22
C MET A 67 13.96 4.40 32.34
N LEU A 68 12.77 4.91 32.01
CA LEU A 68 11.73 5.21 33.00
C LEU A 68 11.20 3.94 33.68
N ILE A 69 10.95 2.88 32.91
CA ILE A 69 10.49 1.58 33.42
C ILE A 69 11.53 0.97 34.37
N LEU A 70 12.81 0.95 33.97
CA LEU A 70 13.90 0.49 34.85
C LEU A 70 14.00 1.35 36.12
N GLY A 71 13.77 2.66 35.99
CA GLY A 71 13.69 3.59 37.11
C GLY A 71 12.55 3.33 38.09
N ALA A 72 11.44 2.76 37.63
CA ALA A 72 10.30 2.40 38.48
C ALA A 72 10.62 1.16 39.35
N ILE A 73 11.51 0.29 38.88
CA ILE A 73 11.90 -0.96 39.55
C ILE A 73 13.11 -0.70 40.47
N LYS A 74 12.90 -0.74 41.80
CA LYS A 74 13.93 -0.39 42.81
C LYS A 74 15.31 -1.05 42.61
N PRO A 75 15.44 -2.39 42.37
CA PRO A 75 16.75 -3.01 42.13
C PRO A 75 17.41 -2.57 40.82
N LEU A 76 16.63 -2.13 39.84
CA LEU A 76 17.07 -1.70 38.52
C LEU A 76 17.25 -0.18 38.39
N HIS A 77 16.96 0.60 39.44
CA HIS A 77 17.05 2.05 39.39
C HIS A 77 18.53 2.54 39.25
N PRO A 78 18.90 3.27 38.17
CA PRO A 78 20.30 3.59 37.81
C PRO A 78 21.09 4.42 38.83
N PHE A 79 20.38 5.22 39.64
CA PHE A 79 20.98 6.08 40.68
C PHE A 79 20.82 5.56 42.12
N ARG A 80 20.15 4.42 42.34
CA ARG A 80 19.89 3.90 43.71
C ARG A 80 20.61 2.59 44.03
N LYS A 81 20.84 1.73 43.03
CA LYS A 81 21.42 0.40 43.21
C LYS A 81 22.53 0.14 42.21
N LYS A 82 23.56 -0.61 42.63
CA LYS A 82 24.69 -1.00 41.78
C LYS A 82 24.23 -1.79 40.57
N LEU A 83 23.31 -2.75 40.76
CA LEU A 83 22.72 -3.54 39.69
C LEU A 83 22.05 -2.65 38.63
N GLY A 84 21.15 -1.76 39.04
CA GLY A 84 20.51 -0.80 38.13
C GLY A 84 21.48 0.08 37.35
N LYS A 85 22.55 0.55 37.98
CA LYS A 85 23.61 1.29 37.29
C LYS A 85 24.30 0.43 36.22
N THR A 86 24.67 -0.80 36.57
CA THR A 86 25.32 -1.74 35.63
C THR A 86 24.41 -2.06 34.45
N VAL A 87 23.14 -2.37 34.71
CA VAL A 87 22.14 -2.66 33.67
C VAL A 87 21.97 -1.45 32.74
N ALA A 88 21.83 -0.24 33.28
CA ALA A 88 21.72 0.97 32.47
C ALA A 88 22.98 1.20 31.60
N TYR A 89 24.18 0.97 32.14
CA TYR A 89 25.41 1.09 31.36
C TYR A 89 25.51 0.05 30.24
N ILE A 90 25.10 -1.20 30.49
CA ILE A 90 25.06 -2.24 29.45
C ILE A 90 24.09 -1.83 28.35
N LEU A 91 22.88 -1.39 28.70
CA LEU A 91 21.86 -0.99 27.73
C LEU A 91 22.33 0.19 26.86
N TRP A 92 22.92 1.23 27.47
CA TRP A 92 23.47 2.35 26.71
C TRP A 92 24.68 1.96 25.87
N PHE A 93 25.54 1.07 26.37
CA PHE A 93 26.66 0.57 25.58
C PHE A 93 26.17 -0.19 24.34
N VAL A 94 25.21 -1.10 24.50
CA VAL A 94 24.58 -1.82 23.39
C VAL A 94 23.90 -0.85 22.42
N ALA A 95 23.13 0.12 22.92
CA ALA A 95 22.46 1.11 22.08
C ALA A 95 23.47 1.96 21.27
N ILE A 96 24.59 2.37 21.86
CA ILE A 96 25.67 3.10 21.18
C ILE A 96 26.33 2.23 20.12
N VAL A 97 26.62 0.96 20.43
CA VAL A 97 27.21 0.02 19.47
C VAL A 97 26.27 -0.18 18.29
N LEU A 98 24.98 -0.44 18.53
CA LEU A 98 23.98 -0.58 17.47
C LEU A 98 23.83 0.71 16.66
N PHE A 99 23.74 1.87 17.30
CA PHE A 99 23.71 3.17 16.63
C PHE A 99 24.91 3.37 15.70
N THR A 100 26.12 3.10 16.21
CA THR A 100 27.35 3.25 15.45
C THR A 100 27.39 2.30 14.26
N LEU A 101 27.01 1.04 14.46
CA LEU A 101 26.97 0.04 13.40
C LEU A 101 25.95 0.44 12.32
N PHE A 102 24.70 0.70 12.70
CA PHE A 102 23.64 1.04 11.74
C PHE A 102 24.01 2.27 10.92
N TYR A 103 24.47 3.36 11.53
CA TYR A 103 24.85 4.55 10.78
C TYR A 103 26.12 4.37 9.93
N ALA A 104 27.13 3.63 10.41
CA ALA A 104 28.33 3.36 9.62
C ALA A 104 28.00 2.55 8.35
N PHE A 105 27.20 1.48 8.50
CA PHE A 105 26.74 0.68 7.36
C PHE A 105 25.75 1.44 6.47
N ASP A 106 24.90 2.29 7.04
CA ASP A 106 23.96 3.13 6.29
C ASP A 106 24.68 4.05 5.31
N TYR A 107 25.77 4.71 5.71
CA TYR A 107 26.49 5.58 4.79
C TYR A 107 27.10 4.83 3.61
N GLY A 108 27.69 3.65 3.83
CA GLY A 108 28.19 2.82 2.73
C GLY A 108 27.06 2.33 1.83
N HIS A 109 25.94 1.92 2.42
CA HIS A 109 24.76 1.48 1.68
C HIS A 109 24.13 2.60 0.85
N PHE A 110 23.97 3.79 1.45
CA PHE A 110 23.41 4.97 0.78
C PHE A 110 24.32 5.44 -0.35
N ALA A 111 25.64 5.48 -0.14
CA ALA A 111 26.59 5.84 -1.18
C ALA A 111 26.57 4.89 -2.40
N TYR A 112 26.15 3.64 -2.20
CA TYR A 112 26.10 2.62 -3.25
C TYR A 112 24.71 2.52 -3.92
N LEU A 113 23.62 2.75 -3.19
CA LEU A 113 22.25 2.47 -3.65
C LEU A 113 21.27 3.65 -3.58
N ASP A 114 21.70 4.82 -3.10
CA ASP A 114 20.87 6.01 -2.87
C ASP A 114 19.62 5.77 -1.99
N VAL A 115 19.65 4.72 -1.18
CA VAL A 115 18.59 4.37 -0.23
C VAL A 115 19.16 4.03 1.13
N ARG A 116 18.39 4.29 2.19
CA ARG A 116 18.77 3.95 3.56
C ARG A 116 18.99 2.45 3.73
N LEU A 117 19.85 2.10 4.70
CA LEU A 117 20.14 0.74 5.12
C LEU A 117 18.83 -0.01 5.31
N ASN A 118 18.66 -1.06 4.52
CA ASN A 118 17.49 -1.91 4.55
C ASN A 118 17.90 -3.35 4.88
N ALA A 119 16.93 -4.21 5.12
CA ALA A 119 17.19 -5.57 5.59
C ALA A 119 17.78 -6.52 4.54
N GLN A 120 17.80 -6.14 3.25
CA GLN A 120 18.55 -6.88 2.22
C GLN A 120 20.06 -6.82 2.48
N ALA A 121 20.55 -5.87 3.29
CA ALA A 121 21.95 -5.87 3.71
C ALA A 121 22.35 -7.17 4.45
N LEU A 122 21.39 -7.93 5.00
CA LEU A 122 21.65 -9.25 5.58
C LEU A 122 21.99 -10.31 4.53
N ASP A 123 21.62 -10.11 3.26
CA ASP A 123 21.90 -11.08 2.20
C ASP A 123 23.39 -11.15 1.89
N PHE A 124 24.14 -10.05 2.14
CA PHE A 124 25.60 -10.03 2.08
C PHE A 124 26.26 -11.00 3.08
N LEU A 125 25.54 -11.44 4.12
CA LEU A 125 26.02 -12.45 5.07
C LEU A 125 25.98 -13.87 4.51
N HIS A 126 25.27 -14.16 3.42
CA HIS A 126 25.31 -15.49 2.80
C HIS A 126 26.63 -15.75 2.08
N ASN A 127 27.20 -14.73 1.42
CA ASN A 127 28.49 -14.79 0.73
C ASN A 127 29.55 -13.94 1.44
N THR A 128 29.72 -14.14 2.76
CA THR A 128 30.56 -13.30 3.63
C THR A 128 31.96 -13.03 3.07
N ARG A 129 32.63 -14.04 2.51
CA ARG A 129 34.00 -13.89 1.98
C ARG A 129 34.06 -12.87 0.83
N ILE A 130 33.12 -12.93 -0.11
CA ILE A 130 33.06 -12.01 -1.25
C ILE A 130 32.66 -10.62 -0.76
N SER A 131 31.62 -10.54 0.09
CA SER A 131 31.15 -9.27 0.65
C SER A 131 32.24 -8.55 1.47
N LEU A 132 33.01 -9.28 2.27
CA LEU A 132 34.15 -8.73 3.03
C LEU A 132 35.30 -8.31 2.12
N GLY A 133 35.56 -9.06 1.04
CA GLY A 133 36.52 -8.66 0.01
C GLY A 133 36.13 -7.34 -0.63
N MET A 134 34.88 -7.22 -1.09
CA MET A 134 34.35 -5.98 -1.67
C MET A 134 34.44 -4.81 -0.68
N LEU A 135 34.07 -5.03 0.59
CA LEU A 135 34.18 -3.97 1.61
C LEU A 135 35.63 -3.52 1.81
N TRP A 136 36.58 -4.45 1.84
CA TRP A 136 38.01 -4.17 2.02
C TRP A 136 38.62 -3.44 0.82
N GLU A 137 38.22 -3.80 -0.39
CA GLU A 137 38.71 -3.20 -1.64
C GLU A 137 38.07 -1.83 -1.92
N THR A 138 36.80 -1.64 -1.52
CA THR A 138 36.02 -0.42 -1.82
C THR A 138 36.18 0.66 -0.75
N TYR A 139 36.28 0.27 0.52
CA TYR A 139 36.25 1.21 1.65
C TYR A 139 37.54 1.16 2.47
N HIS A 140 37.86 2.28 3.11
CA HIS A 140 38.97 2.37 4.06
C HIS A 140 38.63 1.71 5.42
N VAL A 141 38.45 0.38 5.41
CA VAL A 141 37.90 -0.39 6.55
C VAL A 141 38.65 -0.13 7.86
N ILE A 142 39.99 -0.06 7.84
CA ILE A 142 40.78 0.20 9.05
C ILE A 142 40.41 1.55 9.67
N TRP A 143 40.34 2.61 8.86
CA TRP A 143 40.02 3.96 9.33
C TRP A 143 38.56 4.06 9.81
N VAL A 144 37.64 3.38 9.11
CA VAL A 144 36.24 3.29 9.55
C VAL A 144 36.14 2.59 10.91
N LEU A 145 36.81 1.44 11.10
CA LEU A 145 36.81 0.71 12.37
C LEU A 145 37.42 1.53 13.51
N LEU A 146 38.55 2.19 13.27
CA LEU A 146 39.17 3.09 14.26
C LEU A 146 38.23 4.25 14.63
N GLY A 147 37.57 4.85 13.65
CA GLY A 147 36.56 5.89 13.86
C GLY A 147 35.37 5.40 14.68
N MET A 148 34.86 4.21 14.38
CA MET A 148 33.76 3.58 15.12
C MET A 148 34.15 3.28 16.58
N ILE A 149 35.34 2.71 16.81
CA ILE A 149 35.84 2.43 18.17
C ILE A 149 35.98 3.74 18.96
N LEU A 150 36.56 4.77 18.35
CA LEU A 150 36.71 6.10 18.97
C LEU A 150 35.34 6.71 19.30
N PHE A 151 34.38 6.64 18.37
CA PHE A 151 33.03 7.16 18.57
C PHE A 151 32.28 6.43 19.68
N ILE A 152 32.35 5.09 19.72
CA ILE A 152 31.77 4.27 20.80
C ILE A 152 32.39 4.65 22.14
N TRP A 153 33.71 4.78 22.19
CA TRP A 153 34.42 5.16 23.42
C TRP A 153 34.02 6.55 23.91
N LEU A 154 34.01 7.57 23.03
CA LEU A 154 33.61 8.94 23.36
C LEU A 154 32.16 9.01 23.83
N SER A 155 31.24 8.36 23.10
CA SER A 155 29.81 8.34 23.44
C SER A 155 29.56 7.63 24.77
N PHE A 156 30.24 6.51 25.03
CA PHE A 156 30.10 5.79 26.28
C PHE A 156 30.78 6.51 27.45
N PHE A 157 31.90 7.20 27.19
CA PHE A 157 32.51 8.12 28.14
C PHE A 157 31.52 9.23 28.52
N LEU A 158 30.82 9.84 27.56
CA LEU A 158 29.80 10.85 27.81
C LEU A 158 28.64 10.31 28.67
N VAL A 159 28.18 9.08 28.42
CA VAL A 159 27.16 8.41 29.27
C VAL A 159 27.65 8.28 30.71
N LYS A 160 28.89 7.81 30.92
CA LYS A 160 29.48 7.70 32.26
C LYS A 160 29.72 9.05 32.92
N TYR A 161 30.17 10.04 32.15
CA TYR A 161 30.46 11.39 32.60
C TYR A 161 29.18 12.07 33.08
N THR A 162 28.13 12.09 32.26
CA THR A 162 26.82 12.66 32.61
C THR A 162 26.17 11.94 33.80
N HIS A 163 26.30 10.61 33.89
CA HIS A 163 25.85 9.86 35.08
C HIS A 163 26.58 10.32 36.35
N ARG A 164 27.92 10.40 36.30
CA ARG A 164 28.74 10.84 37.44
C ARG A 164 28.42 12.27 37.85
N LEU A 165 28.33 13.21 36.91
CA LEU A 165 27.95 14.60 37.18
C LEU A 165 26.61 14.68 37.95
N ILE A 166 25.59 13.95 37.49
CA ILE A 166 24.26 13.96 38.13
C ILE A 166 24.27 13.21 39.46
N ALA A 167 25.08 12.16 39.61
CA ALA A 167 25.21 11.41 40.85
C ALA A 167 25.95 12.21 41.94
N GLN A 168 26.94 13.02 41.55
CA GLN A 168 27.80 13.83 42.42
C GLN A 168 27.25 15.23 42.71
N SER A 169 26.14 15.65 42.09
CA SER A 169 25.51 16.93 42.39
C SER A 169 25.04 16.97 43.86
N ALA A 170 25.88 17.51 44.75
CA ALA A 170 25.74 17.49 46.21
C ALA A 170 24.62 18.41 46.72
N ASP A 171 24.30 19.47 45.98
CA ASP A 171 23.38 20.53 46.43
C ASP A 171 21.89 20.24 46.28
N MET A 172 21.50 19.12 45.68
CA MET A 172 20.11 19.00 45.22
C MET A 172 19.40 17.74 45.71
N GLN A 173 18.48 17.94 46.64
CA GLN A 173 17.57 16.89 47.11
C GLN A 173 16.63 16.43 45.97
N GLU A 174 16.36 15.12 45.95
CA GLU A 174 15.35 14.53 45.05
C GLU A 174 13.98 15.24 45.21
N PRO A 175 13.22 15.43 44.12
CA PRO A 175 11.88 16.00 44.19
C PRO A 175 10.95 15.19 45.11
N TYR A 176 9.90 15.84 45.62
CA TYR A 176 8.83 15.16 46.35
C TYR A 176 8.25 14.00 45.52
N ARG A 177 7.85 12.90 46.19
CA ARG A 177 7.35 11.68 45.53
C ARG A 177 6.22 11.97 44.52
N LYS A 178 5.26 12.84 44.88
CA LYS A 178 4.17 13.27 44.00
C LYS A 178 4.69 13.98 42.74
N ARG A 179 5.60 14.96 42.91
CA ARG A 179 6.24 15.69 41.80
C ARG A 179 7.04 14.75 40.89
N ARG A 180 7.84 13.84 41.46
CA ARG A 180 8.58 12.83 40.68
C ARG A 180 7.64 11.97 39.84
N GLY A 181 6.55 11.49 40.45
CA GLY A 181 5.53 10.70 39.76
C GLY A 181 4.89 11.46 38.60
N LEU A 182 4.49 12.71 38.85
CA LEU A 182 3.93 13.60 37.81
C LEU A 182 4.88 13.73 36.61
N PHE A 183 6.16 14.08 36.84
CA PHE A 183 7.13 14.23 35.74
C PHE A 183 7.45 12.90 35.05
N SER A 184 7.35 11.75 35.75
CA SER A 184 7.49 10.44 35.10
C SER A 184 6.33 10.17 34.14
N ILE A 185 5.10 10.53 34.53
CA ILE A 185 3.92 10.45 33.65
C ILE A 185 4.08 11.41 32.46
N LEU A 186 4.48 12.66 32.71
CA LEU A 186 4.71 13.63 31.63
C LEU A 186 5.79 13.16 30.64
N TYR A 187 6.89 12.60 31.13
CA TYR A 187 7.94 12.03 30.27
C TYR A 187 7.41 10.82 29.50
N PHE A 188 6.66 9.93 30.14
CA PHE A 188 6.06 8.77 29.47
C PHE A 188 5.13 9.20 28.35
N LEU A 189 4.28 10.21 28.58
CA LEU A 189 3.39 10.77 27.56
C LEU A 189 4.17 11.48 26.44
N LEU A 190 5.18 12.28 26.78
CA LEU A 190 6.03 13.00 25.81
C LEU A 190 6.79 12.04 24.89
N PHE A 191 7.49 11.07 25.47
CA PHE A 191 8.25 10.09 24.68
C PHE A 191 7.32 9.07 24.01
N GLY A 192 6.18 8.74 24.61
CA GLY A 192 5.15 7.92 23.99
C GLY A 192 4.58 8.60 22.74
N PHE A 193 4.35 9.91 22.81
CA PHE A 193 4.00 10.73 21.65
C PHE A 193 5.14 10.76 20.62
N GLY A 194 6.40 10.84 21.04
CA GLY A 194 7.56 10.71 20.16
C GLY A 194 7.61 9.39 19.39
N ILE A 195 7.30 8.26 20.05
CA ILE A 195 7.17 6.93 19.43
C ILE A 195 6.04 6.91 18.39
N PHE A 196 4.91 7.53 18.73
CA PHE A 196 3.77 7.63 17.83
C PHE A 196 4.05 8.57 16.65
N GLY A 197 4.75 9.68 16.86
CA GLY A 197 5.36 10.54 15.84
C GLY A 197 4.44 11.58 15.16
N LYS A 198 3.12 11.52 15.37
CA LYS A 198 2.14 12.51 14.86
C LYS A 198 0.84 12.52 15.67
N PHE A 199 0.03 13.57 15.55
CA PHE A 199 -1.33 13.62 16.10
C PHE A 199 -2.33 13.17 15.04
N ASP A 200 -2.55 11.86 14.94
CA ASP A 200 -3.32 11.23 13.86
C ASP A 200 -3.85 9.86 14.32
N GLN A 201 -4.77 9.25 13.59
CA GLN A 201 -5.30 7.90 13.89
C GLN A 201 -4.21 6.82 13.81
N PHE A 202 -3.23 7.00 12.92
CA PHE A 202 -2.14 6.06 12.72
C PHE A 202 -0.80 6.65 13.18
N PRO A 203 0.11 5.84 13.75
CA PRO A 203 1.46 6.30 14.06
C PRO A 203 2.19 6.66 12.76
N LEU A 204 3.23 7.50 12.88
CA LEU A 204 4.12 7.88 11.79
C LEU A 204 4.69 6.62 11.10
N ARG A 205 4.53 6.52 9.79
CA ARG A 205 4.98 5.39 8.99
C ARG A 205 6.07 5.82 8.04
N TRP A 206 6.84 4.86 7.55
CA TRP A 206 7.87 5.14 6.52
C TRP A 206 7.26 5.84 5.30
N SER A 207 6.01 5.51 4.95
CA SER A 207 5.27 6.08 3.82
C SER A 207 4.96 7.57 3.98
N ASP A 208 4.89 8.09 5.22
CA ASP A 208 4.71 9.53 5.45
C ASP A 208 5.89 10.34 4.90
N ALA A 209 7.09 9.75 4.76
CA ALA A 209 8.26 10.43 4.20
C ALA A 209 8.08 10.81 2.72
N PHE A 210 7.25 10.08 1.97
CA PHE A 210 7.00 10.34 0.53
C PHE A 210 6.16 11.58 0.27
N SER A 211 5.51 12.14 1.30
CA SER A 211 4.86 13.45 1.23
C SER A 211 5.82 14.62 0.99
N LEU A 212 7.14 14.36 1.03
CA LEU A 212 8.18 15.32 0.67
C LEU A 212 8.35 15.50 -0.85
N ASN A 213 7.61 14.74 -1.68
CA ASN A 213 7.61 14.83 -3.15
C ASN A 213 9.00 14.70 -3.80
N SER A 214 9.88 13.91 -3.20
CA SER A 214 11.22 13.62 -3.71
C SER A 214 11.76 12.37 -3.03
N ASP A 215 12.24 11.42 -3.83
CA ASP A 215 12.77 10.14 -3.33
C ASP A 215 13.98 10.37 -2.44
N PHE A 216 14.89 11.27 -2.87
CA PHE A 216 16.02 11.68 -2.05
C PHE A 216 15.56 12.27 -0.71
N ASN A 217 14.62 13.21 -0.71
CA ASN A 217 14.14 13.83 0.53
C ASN A 217 13.47 12.80 1.45
N ALA A 218 12.71 11.87 0.90
CA ALA A 218 12.08 10.79 1.66
C ALA A 218 13.16 9.90 2.31
N GLN A 219 14.16 9.45 1.55
CA GLN A 219 15.26 8.63 2.06
C GLN A 219 16.13 9.39 3.08
N ALA A 220 16.42 10.67 2.83
CA ALA A 220 17.18 11.52 3.74
C ALA A 220 16.45 11.76 5.07
N ALA A 221 15.11 11.87 5.05
CA ALA A 221 14.31 12.01 6.26
C ALA A 221 14.27 10.75 7.11
N LEU A 222 14.19 9.57 6.48
CA LEU A 222 14.25 8.28 7.19
C LEU A 222 15.59 8.11 7.92
N ASN A 223 15.55 7.37 9.03
CA ASN A 223 16.75 6.92 9.73
C ASN A 223 16.98 5.41 9.47
N PRO A 224 18.22 4.90 9.63
CA PRO A 224 18.55 3.52 9.26
C PRO A 224 17.80 2.47 10.07
N PHE A 225 17.45 2.74 11.32
CA PHE A 225 16.64 1.82 12.13
C PHE A 225 15.24 1.67 11.54
N GLN A 226 14.59 2.80 11.25
CA GLN A 226 13.27 2.83 10.64
C GLN A 226 13.25 2.11 9.30
N SER A 227 14.24 2.35 8.43
CA SER A 227 14.35 1.68 7.13
C SER A 227 14.56 0.17 7.28
N PHE A 228 15.56 -0.24 8.06
CA PHE A 228 15.92 -1.64 8.27
C PHE A 228 14.77 -2.46 8.88
N PHE A 229 14.17 -1.99 9.97
CA PHE A 229 13.09 -2.75 10.61
C PHE A 229 11.79 -2.75 9.79
N SER A 230 11.54 -1.71 8.98
CA SER A 230 10.39 -1.70 8.09
C SER A 230 10.50 -2.67 6.92
N THR A 231 11.72 -3.02 6.51
CA THR A 231 12.02 -3.94 5.40
C THR A 231 12.33 -5.36 5.88
N LEU A 232 12.64 -5.56 7.16
CA LEU A 232 13.02 -6.86 7.72
C LEU A 232 11.99 -7.97 7.49
N ALA A 233 10.70 -7.64 7.56
CA ALA A 233 9.62 -8.59 7.33
C ALA A 233 9.45 -8.97 5.84
N PHE A 234 10.06 -8.23 4.92
CA PHE A 234 9.93 -8.38 3.47
C PHE A 234 11.17 -8.96 2.79
N ARG A 235 12.13 -9.50 3.55
CA ARG A 235 13.36 -10.07 2.97
C ARG A 235 13.12 -11.23 2.00
N GLN A 236 11.99 -11.93 2.14
CA GLN A 236 11.62 -13.02 1.24
C GLN A 236 10.90 -12.53 -0.02
N SER A 237 10.56 -11.23 -0.08
CA SER A 237 9.99 -10.56 -1.25
C SER A 237 11.07 -10.36 -2.31
N THR A 238 11.26 -11.39 -3.12
CA THR A 238 12.31 -11.48 -4.13
C THR A 238 11.72 -11.91 -5.48
N TYR A 239 12.57 -12.08 -6.49
CA TYR A 239 12.24 -12.64 -7.81
C TYR A 239 13.38 -13.54 -8.30
N ASP A 240 13.09 -14.36 -9.32
CA ASP A 240 14.08 -15.23 -9.97
C ASP A 240 14.18 -14.82 -11.45
N VAL A 241 15.33 -14.26 -11.84
CA VAL A 241 15.57 -13.76 -13.20
C VAL A 241 15.50 -14.87 -14.23
N GLU A 242 16.03 -16.05 -13.91
CA GLU A 242 16.10 -17.14 -14.88
C GLU A 242 14.71 -17.72 -15.14
N LYS A 243 13.85 -17.77 -14.12
CA LYS A 243 12.44 -18.09 -14.32
C LYS A 243 11.69 -17.03 -15.10
N ALA A 244 11.94 -15.74 -14.84
CA ALA A 244 11.33 -14.65 -15.61
C ALA A 244 11.76 -14.72 -17.09
N LYS A 245 13.06 -14.93 -17.37
CA LYS A 245 13.59 -15.15 -18.72
C LYS A 245 12.95 -16.35 -19.41
N LYS A 246 12.80 -17.47 -18.70
CA LYS A 246 12.15 -18.68 -19.23
C LYS A 246 10.76 -18.40 -19.78
N TYR A 247 10.00 -17.52 -19.16
CA TYR A 247 8.62 -17.20 -19.56
C TYR A 247 8.48 -15.94 -20.41
N TYR A 248 9.57 -15.22 -20.67
CA TYR A 248 9.52 -13.92 -21.34
C TYR A 248 8.84 -13.97 -22.70
N SER A 249 9.25 -14.86 -23.61
CA SER A 249 8.69 -14.92 -24.96
C SER A 249 7.18 -15.20 -24.96
N LEU A 250 6.70 -16.03 -24.03
CA LEU A 250 5.28 -16.32 -23.86
C LEU A 250 4.52 -15.08 -23.41
N MET A 251 5.04 -14.39 -22.39
CA MET A 251 4.41 -13.19 -21.83
C MET A 251 4.50 -11.98 -22.76
N ALA A 252 5.61 -11.81 -23.48
CA ALA A 252 5.78 -10.73 -24.45
C ALA A 252 4.76 -10.83 -25.59
N ASN A 253 4.48 -12.05 -26.07
CA ASN A 253 3.42 -12.28 -27.05
C ASN A 253 2.03 -11.98 -26.44
N TYR A 254 1.72 -12.55 -25.27
CA TYR A 254 0.45 -12.31 -24.58
C TYR A 254 0.12 -10.83 -24.33
N LEU A 255 1.14 -10.06 -23.95
CA LEU A 255 1.05 -8.63 -23.67
C LEU A 255 1.09 -7.78 -24.96
N GLY A 256 1.41 -8.35 -26.11
CA GLY A 256 1.50 -7.63 -27.39
C GLY A 256 2.72 -6.71 -27.50
N ILE A 257 3.88 -7.13 -26.98
CA ILE A 257 5.12 -6.35 -27.06
C ILE A 257 5.65 -6.36 -28.50
N THR A 258 5.78 -5.17 -29.10
CA THR A 258 6.21 -5.00 -30.51
C THR A 258 7.72 -5.13 -30.71
N HIS A 259 8.50 -4.78 -29.69
CA HIS A 259 9.97 -4.85 -29.70
C HIS A 259 10.48 -5.68 -28.51
N PRO A 260 10.32 -7.02 -28.54
CA PRO A 260 10.73 -7.87 -27.44
C PRO A 260 12.26 -7.92 -27.29
N ASP A 261 12.74 -7.88 -26.06
CA ASP A 261 14.14 -8.04 -25.68
C ASP A 261 14.23 -9.01 -24.50
N ALA A 262 14.58 -10.27 -24.80
CA ALA A 262 14.69 -11.34 -23.81
C ALA A 262 15.93 -11.21 -22.91
N ASN A 263 16.95 -10.45 -23.33
CA ASN A 263 18.17 -10.28 -22.54
C ASN A 263 17.93 -9.28 -21.41
N HIS A 264 17.17 -8.21 -21.68
CA HIS A 264 16.85 -7.16 -20.71
C HIS A 264 15.42 -7.26 -20.14
N LEU A 265 14.63 -8.25 -20.57
CA LEU A 265 13.26 -8.48 -20.11
C LEU A 265 12.37 -7.24 -20.21
N ASN A 266 12.36 -6.61 -21.38
CA ASN A 266 11.55 -5.41 -21.60
C ASN A 266 10.05 -5.73 -21.65
N TYR A 267 9.27 -5.20 -20.70
CA TYR A 267 7.80 -5.32 -20.66
C TYR A 267 7.07 -4.04 -21.08
N THR A 268 7.79 -3.01 -21.50
CA THR A 268 7.23 -1.69 -21.84
C THR A 268 6.42 -1.74 -23.12
N ARG A 269 5.23 -1.16 -23.08
CA ARG A 269 4.33 -0.99 -24.22
C ARG A 269 3.96 0.47 -24.36
N HIS A 270 4.26 1.06 -25.51
CA HIS A 270 3.80 2.39 -25.88
C HIS A 270 2.56 2.24 -26.75
N ILE A 271 1.41 2.65 -26.21
CA ILE A 271 0.14 2.59 -26.92
C ILE A 271 -0.16 3.97 -27.50
N VAL A 272 -0.50 3.98 -28.78
CA VAL A 272 -0.87 5.20 -29.51
C VAL A 272 -2.39 5.30 -29.63
N PRO A 273 -2.95 6.52 -29.67
CA PRO A 273 -4.38 6.72 -29.92
C PRO A 273 -4.83 6.06 -31.22
N ASP A 274 -6.06 5.56 -31.23
CA ASP A 274 -6.74 5.13 -32.44
C ASP A 274 -7.09 6.37 -33.28
N SER A 275 -6.47 6.47 -34.46
CA SER A 275 -6.69 7.55 -35.42
C SER A 275 -8.08 7.54 -36.06
N SER A 276 -8.82 6.44 -35.96
CA SER A 276 -10.19 6.31 -36.48
C SER A 276 -11.24 6.89 -35.53
N LEU A 277 -10.91 7.04 -34.24
CA LEU A 277 -11.73 7.75 -33.28
C LEU A 277 -11.50 9.25 -33.46
N SER A 278 -12.58 10.04 -33.49
CA SER A 278 -12.49 11.51 -33.58
C SER A 278 -11.58 12.05 -32.47
N ALA A 279 -10.70 13.01 -32.79
CA ALA A 279 -9.78 13.64 -31.84
C ALA A 279 -10.53 14.00 -30.55
N THR A 280 -10.14 13.39 -29.43
CA THR A 280 -10.91 13.42 -28.19
C THR A 280 -10.88 14.80 -27.55
N THR A 281 -12.02 15.20 -27.02
CA THR A 281 -12.27 16.35 -26.15
C THR A 281 -11.58 16.23 -24.78
N TYR A 282 -10.51 15.44 -24.64
CA TYR A 282 -9.84 15.09 -23.38
C TYR A 282 -10.84 14.82 -22.24
N PRO A 283 -11.54 13.67 -22.23
CA PRO A 283 -12.59 13.42 -21.25
C PRO A 283 -12.01 13.33 -19.84
N ASN A 284 -12.79 13.77 -18.85
CA ASN A 284 -12.48 13.49 -17.45
C ASN A 284 -12.64 11.99 -17.17
N ILE A 285 -11.95 11.49 -16.15
CA ILE A 285 -12.09 10.13 -15.67
C ILE A 285 -12.38 10.15 -14.18
N ILE A 286 -13.44 9.44 -13.78
CA ILE A 286 -13.75 9.14 -12.38
C ILE A 286 -13.73 7.63 -12.23
N LEU A 287 -12.74 7.11 -11.50
CA LEU A 287 -12.59 5.71 -11.17
C LEU A 287 -12.98 5.47 -9.72
N VAL A 288 -14.11 4.81 -9.51
CA VAL A 288 -14.63 4.44 -8.20
C VAL A 288 -14.16 3.02 -7.85
N ILE A 289 -13.24 2.93 -6.89
CA ILE A 289 -12.82 1.67 -6.28
C ILE A 289 -13.89 1.34 -5.22
N SER A 290 -14.68 0.30 -5.52
CA SER A 290 -15.90 -0.05 -4.80
C SER A 290 -15.61 -1.13 -3.75
N GLU A 291 -15.55 -0.72 -2.49
CA GLU A 291 -15.23 -1.59 -1.34
C GLU A 291 -16.11 -2.86 -1.29
N SER A 292 -15.46 -4.03 -1.24
CA SER A 292 -16.10 -5.33 -1.01
C SER A 292 -17.25 -5.66 -1.99
N PHE A 293 -17.30 -5.01 -3.16
CA PHE A 293 -18.42 -5.10 -4.08
C PHE A 293 -18.40 -6.43 -4.87
N SER A 294 -19.10 -7.44 -4.32
CA SER A 294 -19.10 -8.82 -4.83
C SER A 294 -20.14 -9.02 -5.93
N ALA A 295 -19.78 -9.73 -7.01
CA ALA A 295 -20.69 -10.02 -8.11
C ALA A 295 -21.96 -10.77 -7.67
N TYR A 296 -21.81 -11.93 -7.00
CA TYR A 296 -22.94 -12.79 -6.62
C TYR A 296 -23.95 -12.14 -5.64
N LYS A 297 -23.55 -11.07 -4.95
CA LYS A 297 -24.41 -10.32 -4.02
C LYS A 297 -25.18 -9.21 -4.70
N SER A 298 -24.79 -8.78 -5.88
CA SER A 298 -25.37 -7.66 -6.62
C SER A 298 -26.58 -8.09 -7.46
N SER A 299 -27.53 -7.17 -7.67
CA SER A 299 -28.64 -7.36 -8.62
C SER A 299 -28.16 -7.59 -10.05
N LEU A 300 -26.96 -7.10 -10.42
CA LEU A 300 -26.33 -7.29 -11.75
C LEU A 300 -26.23 -8.75 -12.19
N PHE A 301 -26.19 -9.66 -11.23
CA PHE A 301 -26.03 -11.10 -11.45
C PHE A 301 -27.30 -11.88 -11.09
N GLY A 302 -28.45 -11.19 -11.08
CA GLY A 302 -29.76 -11.81 -10.86
C GLY A 302 -30.04 -12.19 -9.40
N ASN A 303 -29.35 -11.59 -8.42
CA ASN A 303 -29.62 -11.86 -7.00
C ASN A 303 -31.06 -11.45 -6.63
N PRO A 304 -31.93 -12.39 -6.19
CA PRO A 304 -33.34 -12.10 -5.93
C PRO A 304 -33.60 -11.14 -4.77
N LEU A 305 -32.60 -10.88 -3.92
CA LEU A 305 -32.72 -9.89 -2.84
C LEU A 305 -32.67 -8.44 -3.34
N ASN A 306 -32.39 -8.25 -4.63
CA ASN A 306 -32.39 -6.97 -5.31
C ASN A 306 -31.61 -5.90 -4.54
N SER A 307 -30.35 -6.20 -4.25
CA SER A 307 -29.49 -5.40 -3.39
C SER A 307 -28.95 -4.14 -4.08
N THR A 308 -28.86 -4.12 -5.42
CA THR A 308 -28.31 -2.98 -6.19
C THR A 308 -29.11 -2.68 -7.47
N PRO A 309 -30.40 -2.32 -7.38
CA PRO A 309 -31.26 -2.09 -8.53
C PRO A 309 -30.84 -0.90 -9.40
N PHE A 310 -30.33 0.19 -8.82
CA PHE A 310 -29.90 1.35 -9.61
C PHE A 310 -28.68 1.02 -10.45
N ILE A 311 -27.68 0.36 -9.86
CA ILE A 311 -26.47 -0.08 -10.57
C ILE A 311 -26.84 -1.09 -11.68
N ASP A 312 -27.79 -1.99 -11.44
CA ASP A 312 -28.29 -2.91 -12.46
C ASP A 312 -28.89 -2.16 -13.66
N GLN A 313 -29.74 -1.16 -13.40
CA GLN A 313 -30.27 -0.29 -14.45
C GLN A 313 -29.16 0.50 -15.15
N LEU A 314 -28.18 1.03 -14.41
CA LEU A 314 -27.06 1.79 -14.94
C LEU A 314 -26.22 0.94 -15.90
N ALA A 315 -26.01 -0.34 -15.60
CA ALA A 315 -25.25 -1.27 -16.43
C ALA A 315 -25.85 -1.44 -17.83
N THR A 316 -27.18 -1.37 -17.97
CA THR A 316 -27.86 -1.43 -19.29
C THR A 316 -27.51 -0.26 -20.22
N LYS A 317 -26.98 0.84 -19.66
CA LYS A 317 -26.56 2.06 -20.37
C LYS A 317 -25.03 2.23 -20.36
N SER A 318 -24.30 1.17 -20.05
CA SER A 318 -22.85 1.20 -19.80
C SER A 318 -22.12 0.11 -20.58
N ILE A 319 -20.80 0.19 -20.62
CA ILE A 319 -19.97 -0.99 -20.89
C ILE A 319 -19.90 -1.80 -19.59
N PHE A 320 -20.31 -3.06 -19.63
CA PHE A 320 -20.33 -3.96 -18.46
C PHE A 320 -19.54 -5.23 -18.73
N PHE A 321 -18.55 -5.51 -17.88
CA PHE A 321 -17.80 -6.77 -17.88
C PHE A 321 -18.38 -7.70 -16.81
N ASP A 322 -19.05 -8.78 -17.22
CA ASP A 322 -19.68 -9.70 -16.27
C ASP A 322 -18.74 -10.81 -15.77
N HIS A 323 -17.55 -10.96 -16.36
CA HIS A 323 -16.51 -11.91 -15.94
C HIS A 323 -15.22 -11.19 -15.51
N MET A 324 -15.35 -10.19 -14.64
CA MET A 324 -14.22 -9.45 -14.09
C MET A 324 -13.74 -10.03 -12.74
N PHE A 325 -12.43 -10.23 -12.61
CA PHE A 325 -11.83 -10.82 -11.42
C PHE A 325 -10.70 -9.96 -10.84
N THR A 326 -10.78 -9.66 -9.55
CA THR A 326 -9.63 -9.14 -8.79
C THR A 326 -8.62 -10.28 -8.55
N PRO A 327 -7.32 -10.04 -8.75
CA PRO A 327 -6.32 -11.08 -8.60
C PRO A 327 -5.93 -11.32 -7.14
N GLY A 328 -6.41 -10.53 -6.18
CA GLY A 328 -6.11 -10.73 -4.77
C GLY A 328 -7.23 -10.26 -3.85
N PHE A 329 -7.34 -10.88 -2.68
CA PHE A 329 -8.34 -10.53 -1.68
C PHE A 329 -7.85 -9.44 -0.71
N GLY A 330 -8.71 -8.45 -0.44
CA GLY A 330 -8.47 -7.34 0.49
C GLY A 330 -8.15 -6.02 -0.21
N THR A 331 -8.72 -4.93 0.31
CA THR A 331 -8.72 -3.59 -0.30
C THR A 331 -7.33 -3.11 -0.71
N ALA A 332 -6.30 -3.35 0.11
CA ALA A 332 -4.95 -2.91 -0.20
C ALA A 332 -4.35 -3.59 -1.44
N ARG A 333 -4.73 -4.84 -1.72
CA ARG A 333 -4.34 -5.57 -2.95
C ARG A 333 -5.12 -5.07 -4.15
N GLY A 334 -6.41 -4.78 -3.98
CA GLY A 334 -7.26 -4.22 -5.03
C GLY A 334 -6.79 -2.82 -5.46
N VAL A 335 -6.48 -1.95 -4.49
CA VAL A 335 -5.89 -0.62 -4.74
C VAL A 335 -4.53 -0.74 -5.42
N TRP A 336 -3.64 -1.62 -4.93
CA TRP A 336 -2.35 -1.88 -5.59
C TRP A 336 -2.54 -2.25 -7.05
N THR A 337 -3.42 -3.22 -7.31
CA THR A 337 -3.68 -3.73 -8.67
C THR A 337 -4.25 -2.65 -9.57
N THR A 338 -5.20 -1.87 -9.07
CA THR A 338 -5.84 -0.79 -9.82
C THR A 338 -4.86 0.33 -10.15
N ILE A 339 -3.99 0.72 -9.22
CA ILE A 339 -3.07 1.85 -9.42
C ILE A 339 -1.86 1.47 -10.28
N THR A 340 -1.36 0.23 -10.16
CA THR A 340 -0.11 -0.20 -10.81
C THR A 340 -0.32 -1.02 -12.08
N GLY A 341 -1.51 -1.63 -12.24
CA GLY A 341 -1.74 -2.65 -13.27
C GLY A 341 -0.97 -3.95 -13.00
N LEU A 342 -0.51 -4.19 -11.77
CA LEU A 342 0.20 -5.40 -11.34
C LEU A 342 -0.54 -6.11 -10.24
N THR A 343 -0.61 -7.44 -10.29
CA THR A 343 -1.13 -8.23 -9.17
C THR A 343 -0.24 -8.08 -7.94
N ASP A 344 -0.84 -7.81 -6.77
CA ASP A 344 -0.13 -7.91 -5.50
C ASP A 344 0.14 -9.39 -5.19
N VAL A 345 1.38 -9.85 -5.44
CA VAL A 345 1.88 -11.20 -5.12
C VAL A 345 2.74 -11.22 -3.85
N GLU A 346 2.70 -10.16 -3.03
CA GLU A 346 3.43 -10.09 -1.77
C GLU A 346 2.86 -11.12 -0.78
N GLN A 347 3.73 -11.99 -0.27
CA GLN A 347 3.36 -13.04 0.67
C GLN A 347 3.25 -12.51 2.10
N ASN A 348 4.05 -11.50 2.46
CA ASN A 348 4.01 -10.88 3.78
C ASN A 348 3.08 -9.65 3.77
N LYS A 349 1.84 -9.81 4.23
CA LYS A 349 0.83 -8.75 4.25
C LYS A 349 0.44 -8.26 2.85
N THR A 350 0.95 -7.12 2.37
CA THR A 350 0.57 -6.48 1.10
C THR A 350 1.73 -5.68 0.51
N ALA A 351 1.81 -5.57 -0.81
CA ALA A 351 2.87 -4.88 -1.54
C ALA A 351 2.95 -3.38 -1.20
N SER A 352 1.81 -2.72 -0.95
CA SER A 352 1.76 -1.33 -0.49
C SER A 352 2.50 -1.07 0.82
N ARG A 353 2.76 -2.12 1.62
CA ARG A 353 3.51 -2.02 2.88
C ARG A 353 5.00 -2.28 2.73
N ASN A 354 5.44 -2.76 1.57
CA ASN A 354 6.81 -3.11 1.29
C ASN A 354 7.55 -1.91 0.67
N PRO A 355 8.46 -1.24 1.41
CA PRO A 355 9.18 -0.07 0.91
C PRO A 355 10.06 -0.37 -0.32
N GLN A 356 10.41 -1.63 -0.55
CA GLN A 356 11.38 -2.02 -1.58
C GLN A 356 10.77 -2.15 -2.97
N ILE A 357 9.44 -2.30 -3.04
CA ILE A 357 8.71 -2.47 -4.28
C ILE A 357 7.63 -1.41 -4.45
N VAL A 358 7.42 -0.49 -3.52
CA VAL A 358 6.34 0.51 -3.67
C VAL A 358 6.55 1.45 -4.86
N ASP A 359 7.76 1.55 -5.40
CA ASP A 359 8.09 2.39 -6.56
C ASP A 359 7.69 1.74 -7.87
N GLN A 360 6.63 2.26 -8.48
CA GLN A 360 5.88 1.67 -9.59
C GLN A 360 5.51 2.73 -10.63
N GLN A 361 5.78 2.45 -11.90
CA GLN A 361 5.22 3.19 -13.01
C GLN A 361 3.74 2.87 -13.16
N THR A 362 2.93 3.91 -13.34
CA THR A 362 1.48 3.83 -13.51
C THR A 362 1.03 4.53 -14.79
N ILE A 363 -0.01 3.98 -15.44
CA ILE A 363 -0.66 4.59 -16.61
C ILE A 363 -1.26 5.95 -16.24
N ILE A 364 -1.63 6.20 -14.98
CA ILE A 364 -2.20 7.48 -14.53
C ILE A 364 -1.28 8.65 -14.90
N ASN A 365 0.04 8.48 -14.84
CA ASN A 365 0.99 9.55 -15.22
C ASN A 365 1.05 9.83 -16.73
N SER A 366 0.42 9.01 -17.57
CA SER A 366 0.27 9.29 -19.00
C SER A 366 -0.78 10.38 -19.27
N PHE A 367 -1.65 10.67 -18.31
CA PHE A 367 -2.61 11.78 -18.35
C PHE A 367 -1.94 13.13 -18.01
N LYS A 368 -0.89 13.50 -18.74
CA LYS A 368 0.01 14.63 -18.40
C LYS A 368 -0.67 15.99 -18.17
N ASN A 369 -1.75 16.27 -18.91
CA ASN A 369 -2.48 17.55 -18.81
C ASN A 369 -3.65 17.52 -17.81
N TYR A 370 -3.77 16.43 -17.04
CA TYR A 370 -4.89 16.22 -16.15
C TYR A 370 -4.55 16.70 -14.74
N GLY A 371 -5.57 17.11 -13.99
CA GLY A 371 -5.46 17.10 -12.53
C GLY A 371 -5.62 15.68 -12.00
N HIS A 372 -4.71 15.23 -11.13
CA HIS A 372 -4.81 13.93 -10.48
C HIS A 372 -5.37 14.09 -9.06
N TYR A 373 -6.43 13.36 -8.76
CA TYR A 373 -7.13 13.45 -7.48
C TYR A 373 -7.38 12.06 -6.89
N TYR A 374 -7.27 11.97 -5.57
CA TYR A 374 -7.63 10.78 -4.83
C TYR A 374 -8.51 11.17 -3.64
N PHE A 375 -9.69 10.56 -3.54
CA PHE A 375 -10.66 10.81 -2.48
C PHE A 375 -10.91 9.52 -1.71
N ILE A 376 -10.83 9.59 -0.38
CA ILE A 376 -11.21 8.51 0.54
C ILE A 376 -11.89 9.11 1.77
N GLY A 377 -12.92 8.45 2.31
CA GLY A 377 -13.61 8.93 3.50
C GLY A 377 -12.75 8.92 4.76
N GLY A 378 -11.84 7.95 4.87
CA GLY A 378 -10.91 7.74 5.98
C GLY A 378 -9.52 8.32 5.74
N SER A 379 -8.46 7.56 6.06
CA SER A 379 -7.08 7.99 5.88
C SER A 379 -6.27 7.07 4.97
N THR A 380 -5.53 7.66 4.03
CA THR A 380 -4.57 6.97 3.16
C THR A 380 -3.36 6.40 3.91
N SER A 381 -3.15 6.81 5.18
CA SER A 381 -2.17 6.17 6.05
C SER A 381 -2.55 4.72 6.37
N TRP A 382 -3.83 4.35 6.27
CA TRP A 382 -4.26 2.96 6.34
C TRP A 382 -3.51 2.12 5.29
N ALA A 383 -3.09 0.93 5.68
CA ALA A 383 -2.29 0.02 4.86
C ALA A 383 -1.03 0.56 4.12
N ASN A 384 -0.53 1.76 4.45
CA ASN A 384 0.56 2.44 3.70
C ASN A 384 0.20 2.83 2.26
N ILE A 385 -1.10 2.92 1.94
CA ILE A 385 -1.56 3.31 0.59
C ILE A 385 -1.03 4.69 0.20
N LYS A 386 -0.89 5.61 1.16
CA LYS A 386 -0.28 6.93 0.93
C LYS A 386 1.09 6.85 0.24
N GLY A 387 1.93 5.88 0.63
CA GLY A 387 3.25 5.67 0.01
C GLY A 387 3.12 5.21 -1.43
N LEU A 388 2.20 4.31 -1.74
CA LEU A 388 1.88 3.89 -3.11
C LEU A 388 1.36 5.06 -3.97
N LEU A 389 0.53 5.93 -3.39
CA LEU A 389 -0.09 7.03 -4.14
C LEU A 389 0.89 8.19 -4.39
N GLU A 390 1.45 8.77 -3.33
CA GLU A 390 2.33 9.95 -3.42
C GLU A 390 3.67 9.63 -4.08
N ASN A 391 4.17 8.40 -3.96
CA ASN A 391 5.41 8.03 -4.63
C ASN A 391 5.24 7.93 -6.16
N ASN A 392 4.08 7.47 -6.62
CA ASN A 392 3.92 7.01 -8.00
C ASN A 392 3.06 7.91 -8.88
N ILE A 393 2.12 8.68 -8.32
CA ILE A 393 1.23 9.53 -9.12
C ILE A 393 1.71 10.98 -9.07
N ASP A 394 2.08 11.50 -10.23
CA ASP A 394 2.61 12.86 -10.37
C ASP A 394 1.55 13.91 -10.03
N SER A 395 1.94 14.89 -9.21
CA SER A 395 1.09 16.03 -8.82
C SER A 395 -0.27 15.62 -8.22
N LEU A 396 -0.31 14.50 -7.49
CA LEU A 396 -1.53 13.99 -6.88
C LEU A 396 -2.06 14.89 -5.75
N HIS A 397 -3.35 15.21 -5.81
CA HIS A 397 -4.07 15.85 -4.72
C HIS A 397 -4.89 14.80 -3.95
N ILE A 398 -4.49 14.52 -2.70
CA ILE A 398 -5.20 13.61 -1.80
C ILE A 398 -6.18 14.40 -0.92
N TYR A 399 -7.43 13.96 -0.90
CA TYR A 399 -8.47 14.40 0.02
C TYR A 399 -8.85 13.21 0.91
N GLU A 400 -8.65 13.38 2.22
CA GLU A 400 -8.93 12.38 3.25
C GLU A 400 -9.78 13.01 4.37
N GLU A 401 -10.22 12.23 5.37
CA GLU A 401 -11.19 12.63 6.42
C GLU A 401 -11.05 14.09 6.90
N LYS A 402 -9.82 14.53 7.19
CA LYS A 402 -9.49 15.88 7.70
C LYS A 402 -9.75 17.04 6.72
N ASN A 403 -9.92 16.75 5.43
CA ASN A 403 -10.17 17.73 4.38
C ASN A 403 -11.66 18.06 4.23
N TYR A 404 -12.53 17.28 4.87
CA TYR A 404 -13.98 17.39 4.70
C TYR A 404 -14.64 18.09 5.88
N THR A 405 -15.79 18.71 5.61
CA THR A 405 -16.66 19.27 6.64
C THR A 405 -17.67 18.26 7.18
N ALA A 406 -17.88 17.15 6.46
CA ALA A 406 -18.80 16.09 6.85
C ALA A 406 -18.32 15.41 8.15
N PRO A 407 -19.25 15.04 9.06
CA PRO A 407 -18.89 14.37 10.30
C PRO A 407 -18.38 12.95 10.02
N ARG A 408 -17.45 12.50 10.87
CA ARG A 408 -16.98 11.11 10.87
C ARG A 408 -18.16 10.18 11.18
N LEU A 409 -18.40 9.20 10.31
CA LEU A 409 -19.41 8.16 10.49
C LEU A 409 -18.89 7.08 11.44
N ASP A 410 -17.73 6.49 11.14
CA ASP A 410 -17.12 5.43 11.95
C ASP A 410 -15.59 5.34 11.79
N VAL A 411 -14.99 4.19 12.14
CA VAL A 411 -13.54 3.98 12.06
C VAL A 411 -12.96 4.11 10.65
N TRP A 412 -13.78 3.99 9.61
CA TRP A 412 -13.42 4.09 8.19
C TRP A 412 -13.56 5.49 7.62
N GLY A 413 -14.13 6.45 8.36
CA GLY A 413 -14.18 7.86 7.99
C GLY A 413 -15.60 8.41 7.88
N ILE A 414 -15.81 9.35 6.95
CA ILE A 414 -17.15 9.85 6.58
C ILE A 414 -17.90 8.84 5.71
N SER A 415 -19.23 8.94 5.62
CA SER A 415 -20.02 8.07 4.73
C SER A 415 -19.68 8.26 3.26
N ASP A 416 -19.91 7.23 2.43
CA ASP A 416 -19.73 7.29 0.99
C ASP A 416 -20.69 8.29 0.33
N HIS A 417 -21.90 8.46 0.87
CA HIS A 417 -22.83 9.53 0.46
C HIS A 417 -22.19 10.93 0.56
N ASN A 418 -21.55 11.19 1.71
CA ASN A 418 -20.83 12.45 1.94
C ASN A 418 -19.54 12.51 1.11
N LEU A 419 -18.80 11.41 0.98
CA LEU A 419 -17.58 11.32 0.17
C LEU A 419 -17.84 11.72 -1.28
N PHE A 420 -18.89 11.18 -1.91
CA PHE A 420 -19.26 11.54 -3.28
C PHE A 420 -19.63 13.02 -3.42
N THR A 421 -20.32 13.57 -2.42
CA THR A 421 -20.69 14.99 -2.37
C THR A 421 -19.45 15.89 -2.26
N GLU A 422 -18.53 15.57 -1.35
CA GLU A 422 -17.30 16.32 -1.12
C GLU A 422 -16.34 16.20 -2.33
N ALA A 423 -16.24 15.02 -2.95
CA ALA A 423 -15.48 14.84 -4.18
C ALA A 423 -16.04 15.74 -5.30
N ASN A 424 -17.36 15.75 -5.51
CA ASN A 424 -17.96 16.63 -6.52
C ASN A 424 -17.67 18.11 -6.28
N LYS A 425 -17.70 18.60 -5.03
CA LYS A 425 -17.36 20.01 -4.70
C LYS A 425 -15.96 20.41 -5.17
N VAL A 426 -15.02 19.48 -5.22
CA VAL A 426 -13.67 19.69 -5.74
C VAL A 426 -13.67 19.59 -7.27
N LEU A 427 -14.26 18.54 -7.82
CA LEU A 427 -14.25 18.25 -9.26
C LEU A 427 -15.01 19.29 -10.09
N ALA A 428 -16.15 19.78 -9.62
CA ALA A 428 -16.96 20.81 -10.27
C ALA A 428 -16.24 22.16 -10.46
N LYS A 429 -15.17 22.40 -9.70
CA LYS A 429 -14.35 23.63 -9.80
C LYS A 429 -13.18 23.50 -10.76
N GLN A 430 -12.96 22.32 -11.35
CA GLN A 430 -11.83 22.10 -12.24
C GLN A 430 -12.15 22.59 -13.65
N ASN A 431 -11.24 23.41 -14.19
CA ASN A 431 -11.33 23.95 -15.55
C ASN A 431 -10.46 23.17 -16.56
N ARG A 432 -9.69 22.19 -16.06
CA ARG A 432 -8.86 21.28 -16.86
C ARG A 432 -9.40 19.85 -16.72
N PRO A 433 -9.14 18.95 -17.68
CA PRO A 433 -9.50 17.57 -17.52
C PRO A 433 -8.86 16.96 -16.26
N PHE A 434 -9.50 15.96 -15.67
CA PHE A 434 -9.00 15.33 -14.46
C PHE A 434 -9.11 13.81 -14.48
N PHE A 435 -8.20 13.15 -13.76
CA PHE A 435 -8.28 11.74 -13.40
C PHE A 435 -8.47 11.67 -11.89
N ALA A 436 -9.67 11.28 -11.47
CA ALA A 436 -10.04 11.18 -10.07
C ALA A 436 -10.27 9.72 -9.69
N VAL A 437 -9.64 9.29 -8.60
CA VAL A 437 -9.96 8.01 -7.94
C VAL A 437 -10.77 8.30 -6.69
N ILE A 438 -11.91 7.63 -6.53
CA ILE A 438 -12.73 7.69 -5.32
C ILE A 438 -12.75 6.28 -4.71
N GLN A 439 -12.23 6.12 -3.50
CA GLN A 439 -12.26 4.85 -2.77
C GLN A 439 -13.37 4.88 -1.72
N THR A 440 -14.36 4.01 -1.88
CA THR A 440 -15.48 3.88 -0.95
C THR A 440 -15.12 3.01 0.26
N ALA A 441 -15.95 3.00 1.31
CA ALA A 441 -15.68 2.24 2.53
C ALA A 441 -16.92 1.71 3.28
N ASP A 442 -18.14 2.22 3.03
CA ASP A 442 -19.32 1.89 3.85
C ASP A 442 -19.73 0.41 3.74
N ASN A 443 -19.40 -0.24 2.63
CA ASN A 443 -19.62 -1.68 2.43
C ASN A 443 -18.59 -2.56 3.18
N HIS A 444 -18.12 -2.09 4.33
CA HIS A 444 -17.23 -2.79 5.24
C HIS A 444 -17.82 -2.80 6.66
N ARG A 445 -17.52 -3.84 7.43
CA ARG A 445 -17.95 -3.94 8.84
C ARG A 445 -17.45 -2.71 9.63
N PRO A 446 -18.30 -2.06 10.45
CA PRO A 446 -19.57 -2.56 10.99
C PRO A 446 -20.83 -2.27 10.15
N TYR A 447 -20.71 -1.89 8.87
CA TYR A 447 -21.82 -1.57 7.97
C TYR A 447 -22.67 -0.38 8.47
N SER A 448 -21.97 0.66 8.93
CA SER A 448 -22.60 1.89 9.39
C SER A 448 -23.37 2.56 8.26
N ILE A 449 -24.52 3.16 8.58
CA ILE A 449 -25.30 3.99 7.67
C ILE A 449 -25.52 5.32 8.36
N ALA A 450 -25.23 6.41 7.66
CA ALA A 450 -25.30 7.75 8.21
C ALA A 450 -26.74 8.09 8.67
N ALA A 451 -26.87 8.72 9.83
CA ALA A 451 -28.17 8.97 10.44
C ALA A 451 -29.03 9.92 9.58
N GLU A 452 -28.38 10.89 8.93
CA GLU A 452 -28.99 11.82 7.99
C GLU A 452 -29.66 11.12 6.80
N ASP A 453 -29.09 10.00 6.35
CA ASP A 453 -29.55 9.28 5.16
C ASP A 453 -30.70 8.32 5.47
N LEU A 454 -30.94 7.97 6.75
CA LEU A 454 -32.07 7.10 7.12
C LEU A 454 -33.45 7.74 6.86
N ASN A 455 -33.48 9.04 6.58
CA ASN A 455 -34.69 9.75 6.17
C ASN A 455 -35.15 9.32 4.77
N THR A 456 -34.21 9.09 3.85
CA THR A 456 -34.44 8.73 2.44
C THR A 456 -34.16 7.26 2.18
N PHE A 457 -33.08 6.72 2.74
CA PHE A 457 -32.72 5.31 2.69
C PHE A 457 -33.46 4.51 3.76
N LYS A 458 -34.22 3.50 3.32
CA LYS A 458 -34.94 2.59 4.23
C LYS A 458 -34.24 1.24 4.29
N LYS A 459 -33.79 0.87 5.49
CA LYS A 459 -33.27 -0.48 5.76
C LYS A 459 -34.36 -1.53 5.55
N VAL A 460 -33.96 -2.70 5.08
CA VAL A 460 -34.84 -3.87 4.96
C VAL A 460 -34.37 -4.98 5.90
N THR A 461 -35.31 -5.82 6.30
CA THR A 461 -35.04 -7.03 7.09
C THR A 461 -35.56 -8.23 6.33
N VAL A 462 -34.68 -9.18 6.07
CA VAL A 462 -34.94 -10.44 5.39
C VAL A 462 -34.67 -11.59 6.38
N PRO A 463 -35.46 -12.69 6.34
CA PRO A 463 -35.20 -13.89 7.12
C PRO A 463 -33.79 -14.45 6.91
N ASN A 464 -33.17 -14.97 7.98
CA ASN A 464 -31.77 -15.40 7.97
C ASN A 464 -31.48 -16.55 6.99
N ASP A 465 -32.41 -17.50 6.85
CA ASP A 465 -32.33 -18.59 5.87
C ASP A 465 -32.26 -18.05 4.44
N THR A 466 -33.06 -17.03 4.14
CA THR A 466 -33.12 -16.36 2.84
C THR A 466 -31.85 -15.54 2.58
N LEU A 467 -31.33 -14.83 3.58
CA LEU A 467 -30.03 -14.13 3.50
C LEU A 467 -28.91 -15.10 3.14
N LEU A 468 -28.76 -16.18 3.92
CA LEU A 468 -27.70 -17.16 3.75
C LEU A 468 -27.81 -17.89 2.40
N LYS A 469 -29.03 -18.19 1.94
CA LYS A 469 -29.28 -18.81 0.63
C LYS A 469 -28.77 -17.94 -0.52
N TYR A 470 -28.93 -16.62 -0.42
CA TYR A 470 -28.54 -15.66 -1.46
C TYR A 470 -27.27 -14.88 -1.10
N GLY A 471 -26.43 -15.45 -0.22
CA GLY A 471 -25.04 -15.05 -0.07
C GLY A 471 -24.72 -14.01 1.00
N PHE A 472 -25.71 -13.52 1.73
CA PHE A 472 -25.55 -12.54 2.80
C PHE A 472 -25.45 -13.21 4.16
N THR A 473 -24.61 -12.65 5.03
CA THR A 473 -24.35 -13.15 6.39
C THR A 473 -25.17 -12.42 7.45
N SER A 474 -25.71 -11.24 7.13
CA SER A 474 -26.58 -10.46 8.00
C SER A 474 -27.44 -9.47 7.21
N ASN A 475 -28.48 -8.94 7.85
CA ASN A 475 -29.26 -7.83 7.31
C ASN A 475 -28.43 -6.54 7.21
N ASP A 476 -27.44 -6.34 8.07
CA ASP A 476 -26.56 -5.17 7.99
C ASP A 476 -25.70 -5.22 6.72
N GLU A 477 -25.17 -6.39 6.36
CA GLU A 477 -24.43 -6.57 5.12
C GLU A 477 -25.32 -6.38 3.88
N LEU A 478 -26.55 -6.91 3.90
CA LEU A 478 -27.53 -6.65 2.83
C LEU A 478 -27.82 -5.16 2.67
N ASN A 479 -28.03 -4.46 3.79
CA ASN A 479 -28.29 -3.03 3.77
C ASN A 479 -27.05 -2.22 3.37
N ALA A 480 -25.83 -2.70 3.61
CA ALA A 480 -24.61 -2.07 3.12
C ALA A 480 -24.52 -2.08 1.59
N PHE A 481 -24.84 -3.20 0.94
CA PHE A 481 -24.93 -3.27 -0.52
C PHE A 481 -26.03 -2.35 -1.07
N ARG A 482 -27.20 -2.32 -0.42
CA ARG A 482 -28.30 -1.41 -0.79
C ARG A 482 -27.93 0.06 -0.60
N TYR A 483 -27.15 0.36 0.44
CA TYR A 483 -26.70 1.71 0.71
C TYR A 483 -25.62 2.15 -0.29
N PHE A 484 -24.74 1.25 -0.71
CA PHE A 484 -23.82 1.51 -1.82
C PHE A 484 -24.57 1.84 -3.13
N ASP A 485 -25.62 1.09 -3.47
CA ASP A 485 -26.49 1.40 -4.62
C ASP A 485 -27.13 2.79 -4.51
N TYR A 486 -27.67 3.12 -3.34
CA TYR A 486 -28.22 4.45 -3.03
C TYR A 486 -27.17 5.56 -3.16
N ASN A 487 -25.93 5.32 -2.71
CA ASN A 487 -24.84 6.29 -2.79
C ASN A 487 -24.38 6.50 -4.24
N VAL A 488 -24.34 5.43 -5.05
CA VAL A 488 -24.05 5.53 -6.49
C VAL A 488 -25.14 6.30 -7.22
N GLN A 489 -26.42 6.07 -6.89
CA GLN A 489 -27.52 6.87 -7.42
C GLN A 489 -27.34 8.35 -7.11
N HIS A 490 -27.13 8.69 -5.83
CA HIS A 490 -26.89 10.06 -5.38
C HIS A 490 -25.71 10.70 -6.13
N PHE A 491 -24.61 9.96 -6.28
CA PHE A 491 -23.44 10.46 -7.00
C PHE A 491 -23.76 10.78 -8.46
N ILE A 492 -24.35 9.85 -9.19
CA ILE A 492 -24.70 10.03 -10.60
C ILE A 492 -25.69 11.20 -10.77
N GLU A 493 -26.74 11.28 -9.95
CA GLU A 493 -27.72 12.38 -10.00
C GLU A 493 -27.12 13.74 -9.63
N THR A 494 -26.10 13.75 -8.77
CA THR A 494 -25.35 14.96 -8.40
C THR A 494 -24.51 15.44 -9.57
N ILE A 495 -23.65 14.58 -10.12
CA ILE A 495 -22.71 15.00 -11.17
C ILE A 495 -23.43 15.22 -12.50
N GLN A 496 -24.58 14.60 -12.77
CA GLN A 496 -25.39 14.85 -13.97
C GLN A 496 -25.78 16.32 -14.17
N LYS A 497 -25.80 17.10 -13.08
CA LYS A 497 -26.10 18.53 -13.09
C LYS A 497 -24.87 19.40 -13.41
N GLU A 498 -23.68 18.81 -13.39
CA GLU A 498 -22.41 19.52 -13.54
C GLU A 498 -22.02 19.65 -15.02
N PRO A 499 -21.38 20.78 -15.42
CA PRO A 499 -20.95 21.00 -16.79
C PRO A 499 -20.00 19.92 -17.35
N TYR A 500 -19.22 19.29 -16.47
CA TYR A 500 -18.21 18.30 -16.87
C TYR A 500 -18.80 16.93 -17.21
N PHE A 501 -20.05 16.63 -16.81
CA PHE A 501 -20.63 15.28 -16.88
C PHE A 501 -20.62 14.67 -18.29
N ASN A 502 -21.05 15.42 -19.30
CA ASN A 502 -21.16 14.92 -20.67
C ASN A 502 -19.81 14.52 -21.28
N ASN A 503 -18.70 15.01 -20.74
CA ASN A 503 -17.34 14.67 -21.19
C ASN A 503 -16.59 13.92 -20.07
N THR A 504 -17.24 12.95 -19.42
CA THR A 504 -16.64 12.18 -18.32
C THR A 504 -16.87 10.69 -18.50
N ILE A 505 -15.80 9.91 -18.30
CA ILE A 505 -15.82 8.46 -18.18
C ILE A 505 -15.93 8.12 -16.69
N ILE A 506 -17.02 7.46 -16.28
CA ILE A 506 -17.25 7.07 -14.89
C ILE A 506 -17.17 5.55 -14.81
N ALA A 507 -16.21 5.04 -14.05
CA ALA A 507 -15.96 3.61 -13.93
C ALA A 507 -16.12 3.14 -12.48
N PHE A 508 -16.83 2.04 -12.28
CA PHE A 508 -16.98 1.37 -10.98
C PHE A 508 -16.35 0.00 -11.07
N VAL A 509 -15.37 -0.28 -10.21
CA VAL A 509 -14.73 -1.60 -10.11
C VAL A 509 -14.70 -2.05 -8.66
N GLY A 510 -15.10 -3.29 -8.39
CA GLY A 510 -14.88 -3.88 -7.06
C GLY A 510 -13.38 -4.07 -6.79
N ASP A 511 -12.90 -3.68 -5.62
CA ASP A 511 -11.53 -3.94 -5.21
C ASP A 511 -11.30 -5.42 -4.88
N HIS A 512 -12.30 -6.01 -4.23
CA HIS A 512 -12.54 -7.43 -4.02
C HIS A 512 -14.01 -7.70 -3.71
N GLY A 513 -14.39 -8.96 -3.73
CA GLY A 513 -15.67 -9.43 -3.20
C GLY A 513 -15.54 -9.93 -1.77
N LEU A 514 -16.55 -10.67 -1.31
CA LEU A 514 -16.63 -11.26 0.02
C LEU A 514 -16.78 -12.78 -0.10
N VAL A 515 -16.26 -13.47 0.91
CA VAL A 515 -16.48 -14.92 1.04
C VAL A 515 -17.94 -15.16 1.40
N GLY A 516 -18.58 -16.08 0.69
CA GLY A 516 -19.90 -16.58 1.06
C GLY A 516 -20.46 -17.60 0.07
N ASN A 517 -21.71 -17.98 0.33
CA ASN A 517 -22.43 -18.97 -0.45
C ASN A 517 -23.07 -18.35 -1.69
N ALA A 518 -22.61 -18.75 -2.87
CA ALA A 518 -23.10 -18.30 -4.17
C ALA A 518 -23.80 -19.44 -4.93
N ASP A 519 -24.03 -20.61 -4.31
CA ASP A 519 -24.55 -21.81 -4.97
C ASP A 519 -25.94 -21.60 -5.61
N ALA A 520 -26.71 -20.62 -5.12
CA ALA A 520 -28.01 -20.26 -5.69
C ALA A 520 -27.90 -19.41 -6.97
N LEU A 521 -26.72 -18.83 -7.25
CA LEU A 521 -26.49 -17.85 -8.32
C LEU A 521 -25.46 -18.35 -9.34
N PHE A 522 -24.42 -19.02 -8.86
CA PHE A 522 -23.28 -19.47 -9.64
C PHE A 522 -23.01 -20.95 -9.42
N PRO A 523 -22.22 -21.59 -10.31
CA PRO A 523 -21.71 -22.93 -10.08
C PRO A 523 -21.00 -23.03 -8.73
N LYS A 524 -21.21 -24.15 -8.02
CA LYS A 524 -20.66 -24.49 -6.70
C LYS A 524 -19.15 -24.32 -6.59
N ALA A 525 -18.44 -24.40 -7.71
CA ALA A 525 -17.01 -24.13 -7.77
C ALA A 525 -16.66 -22.71 -7.31
N TYR A 526 -17.52 -21.70 -7.55
CA TYR A 526 -17.29 -20.34 -7.08
C TYR A 526 -17.21 -20.25 -5.56
N THR A 527 -18.12 -20.93 -4.85
CA THR A 527 -18.08 -21.00 -3.38
C THR A 527 -16.99 -21.95 -2.89
N ALA A 528 -16.90 -23.15 -3.44
CA ALA A 528 -15.97 -24.18 -2.98
C ALA A 528 -14.49 -23.79 -3.17
N GLN A 529 -14.18 -23.02 -4.23
CA GLN A 529 -12.83 -22.54 -4.51
C GLN A 529 -12.62 -21.07 -4.07
N GLY A 530 -13.60 -20.47 -3.40
CA GLY A 530 -13.48 -19.13 -2.85
C GLY A 530 -13.45 -17.98 -3.87
N LEU A 531 -13.82 -18.22 -5.12
CA LEU A 531 -13.84 -17.19 -6.19
C LEU A 531 -14.88 -16.10 -5.97
N THR A 532 -15.83 -16.28 -5.04
CA THR A 532 -16.81 -15.26 -4.66
C THR A 532 -16.18 -13.95 -4.16
N LYS A 533 -14.97 -14.02 -3.61
CA LYS A 533 -14.20 -12.83 -3.20
C LYS A 533 -13.34 -12.24 -4.32
N ASN A 534 -13.24 -12.90 -5.47
CA ASN A 534 -12.47 -12.45 -6.62
C ASN A 534 -13.36 -11.93 -7.74
N HIS A 535 -14.53 -12.53 -7.96
CA HIS A 535 -15.49 -12.11 -8.98
C HIS A 535 -16.20 -10.82 -8.55
N VAL A 536 -15.88 -9.73 -9.24
CA VAL A 536 -16.33 -8.37 -8.91
C VAL A 536 -16.98 -7.71 -10.13
N PRO A 537 -17.92 -6.78 -9.97
CA PRO A 537 -18.44 -6.00 -11.08
C PRO A 537 -17.41 -5.01 -11.64
N PHE A 538 -17.45 -4.78 -12.96
CA PHE A 538 -16.77 -3.65 -13.60
C PHE A 538 -17.69 -2.99 -14.65
N ILE A 539 -18.07 -1.74 -14.39
CA ILE A 539 -19.03 -0.97 -15.18
C ILE A 539 -18.39 0.35 -15.58
N ILE A 540 -18.53 0.73 -16.84
CA ILE A 540 -18.05 2.02 -17.38
C ILE A 540 -19.24 2.76 -18.00
N TYR A 541 -19.65 3.84 -17.33
CA TYR A 541 -20.73 4.72 -17.73
C TYR A 541 -20.18 6.02 -18.31
N ALA A 542 -20.38 6.20 -19.62
CA ALA A 542 -20.00 7.42 -20.34
C ALA A 542 -20.97 7.65 -21.51
N PRO A 543 -22.25 7.99 -21.25
CA PRO A 543 -23.35 7.88 -22.22
C PRO A 543 -23.21 8.77 -23.46
N LYS A 544 -22.29 9.75 -23.44
CA LYS A 544 -21.98 10.62 -24.57
C LYS A 544 -20.69 10.24 -25.32
N LEU A 545 -19.91 9.31 -24.75
CA LEU A 545 -18.58 8.94 -25.25
C LEU A 545 -18.50 7.47 -25.71
N VAL A 546 -19.28 6.57 -25.10
CA VAL A 546 -19.27 5.14 -25.45
C VAL A 546 -20.68 4.62 -25.67
N GLN A 547 -20.80 3.60 -26.52
CA GLN A 547 -22.04 2.85 -26.67
C GLN A 547 -22.14 1.77 -25.57
N PRO A 548 -23.35 1.53 -25.02
CA PRO A 548 -23.55 0.44 -24.07
C PRO A 548 -23.21 -0.92 -24.70
N ALA A 549 -22.51 -1.77 -23.94
CA ALA A 549 -22.15 -3.11 -24.39
C ALA A 549 -21.91 -4.03 -23.19
N LYS A 550 -22.37 -5.28 -23.28
CA LYS A 550 -22.06 -6.32 -22.29
C LYS A 550 -20.96 -7.23 -22.84
N HIS A 551 -19.86 -7.37 -22.10
CA HIS A 551 -18.72 -8.20 -22.44
C HIS A 551 -18.62 -9.40 -21.50
N SER A 552 -18.60 -10.61 -22.07
CA SER A 552 -18.48 -11.87 -21.33
C SER A 552 -17.13 -12.58 -21.46
N MET A 553 -16.14 -11.91 -22.05
CA MET A 553 -14.76 -12.36 -21.94
C MET A 553 -14.26 -12.22 -20.50
N ILE A 554 -13.37 -13.12 -20.08
CA ILE A 554 -12.67 -12.97 -18.80
C ILE A 554 -11.87 -11.67 -18.82
N ALA A 555 -11.96 -10.91 -17.73
CA ALA A 555 -11.21 -9.69 -17.49
C ALA A 555 -10.56 -9.77 -16.10
N SER A 556 -9.45 -9.07 -15.92
CA SER A 556 -8.80 -8.94 -14.62
C SER A 556 -8.68 -7.48 -14.21
N GLN A 557 -8.67 -7.19 -12.91
CA GLN A 557 -8.49 -5.84 -12.38
C GLN A 557 -7.23 -5.12 -12.90
N VAL A 558 -6.20 -5.85 -13.33
CA VAL A 558 -5.03 -5.25 -14.00
C VAL A 558 -5.40 -4.52 -15.30
N ASP A 559 -6.49 -4.92 -15.96
CA ASP A 559 -6.96 -4.38 -17.24
C ASP A 559 -7.71 -3.04 -17.11
N VAL A 560 -8.05 -2.59 -15.89
CA VAL A 560 -8.87 -1.38 -15.67
C VAL A 560 -8.22 -0.14 -16.28
N LEU A 561 -6.98 0.20 -15.89
CA LEU A 561 -6.32 1.41 -16.38
C LEU A 561 -6.11 1.42 -17.90
N PRO A 562 -5.61 0.35 -18.57
CA PRO A 562 -5.45 0.38 -20.01
C PRO A 562 -6.80 0.47 -20.74
N VAL A 563 -7.87 -0.15 -20.26
CA VAL A 563 -9.22 0.03 -20.82
C VAL A 563 -9.68 1.49 -20.74
N LEU A 564 -9.51 2.13 -19.57
CA LEU A 564 -9.90 3.55 -19.41
C LEU A 564 -9.06 4.50 -20.27
N ALA A 565 -7.74 4.24 -20.39
CA ALA A 565 -6.86 5.02 -21.24
C ALA A 565 -7.19 4.84 -22.74
N GLY A 566 -7.56 3.61 -23.14
CA GLY A 566 -8.05 3.30 -24.49
C GLY A 566 -9.34 4.03 -24.83
N ILE A 567 -10.33 4.01 -23.94
CA ILE A 567 -11.60 4.76 -24.12
C ILE A 567 -11.34 6.28 -24.18
N ALA A 568 -10.44 6.81 -23.36
CA ALA A 568 -10.06 8.22 -23.40
C ALA A 568 -9.27 8.59 -24.67
N ASN A 569 -8.82 7.59 -25.43
CA ASN A 569 -8.03 7.71 -26.65
C ASN A 569 -6.77 8.58 -26.49
N ILE A 570 -6.04 8.39 -25.38
CA ILE A 570 -4.79 9.11 -25.11
C ILE A 570 -3.57 8.20 -25.37
N PRO A 571 -2.39 8.75 -25.72
CA PRO A 571 -1.17 7.96 -25.73
C PRO A 571 -0.78 7.59 -24.29
N TYR A 572 -0.37 6.35 -24.05
CA TYR A 572 0.10 5.93 -22.74
C TYR A 572 1.23 4.91 -22.80
N THR A 573 2.02 4.87 -21.72
CA THR A 573 3.04 3.84 -21.51
C THR A 573 2.57 2.88 -20.44
N ASN A 574 2.48 1.60 -20.80
CA ASN A 574 2.09 0.52 -19.90
C ASN A 574 3.25 -0.46 -19.72
N THR A 575 3.68 -0.60 -18.48
CA THR A 575 4.72 -1.52 -18.02
C THR A 575 4.16 -2.59 -17.07
N GLY A 576 2.87 -2.51 -16.74
CA GLY A 576 2.16 -3.49 -15.92
C GLY A 576 1.73 -4.73 -16.71
N MET A 577 0.81 -5.51 -16.13
CA MET A 577 0.29 -6.76 -16.70
C MET A 577 -1.05 -6.59 -17.42
N GLY A 578 -1.71 -5.44 -17.22
CA GLY A 578 -2.99 -5.13 -17.85
C GLY A 578 -2.91 -4.93 -19.36
N ARG A 579 -4.01 -5.24 -20.06
CA ARG A 579 -4.20 -5.02 -21.49
C ARG A 579 -5.50 -4.25 -21.73
N ASP A 580 -5.55 -3.46 -22.78
CA ASP A 580 -6.81 -2.86 -23.21
C ASP A 580 -7.65 -3.92 -23.93
N ILE A 581 -8.39 -4.69 -23.14
CA ILE A 581 -9.13 -5.84 -23.61
C ILE A 581 -10.27 -5.50 -24.57
N LEU A 582 -10.69 -4.22 -24.69
CA LEU A 582 -11.68 -3.81 -25.69
C LEU A 582 -11.10 -3.81 -27.12
N HIS A 583 -9.79 -3.66 -27.26
CA HIS A 583 -9.10 -3.59 -28.55
C HIS A 583 -8.23 -4.83 -28.84
N VAL A 584 -8.29 -5.86 -28.00
CA VAL A 584 -7.63 -7.14 -28.26
C VAL A 584 -8.44 -7.95 -29.29
N LYS A 585 -7.80 -8.32 -30.40
CA LYS A 585 -8.44 -9.07 -31.49
C LYS A 585 -8.85 -10.50 -31.11
N ASP A 586 -8.07 -11.15 -30.26
CA ASP A 586 -8.31 -12.52 -29.80
C ASP A 586 -8.50 -12.55 -28.28
N THR A 587 -9.75 -12.65 -27.85
CA THR A 587 -10.14 -12.71 -26.44
C THR A 587 -10.11 -14.14 -25.87
N THR A 588 -9.83 -15.17 -26.68
CA THR A 588 -9.76 -16.57 -26.22
C THR A 588 -8.60 -16.83 -25.26
N GLN A 589 -7.57 -15.98 -25.32
CA GLN A 589 -6.43 -16.04 -24.41
C GLN A 589 -6.66 -15.25 -23.11
N ASN A 590 -7.82 -14.64 -22.91
CA ASN A 590 -8.06 -13.89 -21.69
C ASN A 590 -8.08 -14.81 -20.45
N MET A 591 -7.47 -14.31 -19.38
CA MET A 591 -7.22 -15.06 -18.16
C MET A 591 -7.40 -14.16 -16.95
N ALA A 592 -7.81 -14.75 -15.83
CA ALA A 592 -7.74 -14.12 -14.53
C ALA A 592 -6.80 -14.92 -13.62
N PHE A 593 -5.66 -14.33 -13.30
CA PHE A 593 -4.72 -14.89 -12.32
C PHE A 593 -5.15 -14.49 -10.91
N ILE A 594 -5.03 -15.42 -9.96
CA ILE A 594 -5.45 -15.23 -8.57
C ILE A 594 -4.29 -15.61 -7.64
N PHE A 595 -4.05 -14.76 -6.66
CA PHE A 595 -3.06 -14.95 -5.62
C PHE A 595 -3.71 -14.93 -4.23
N GLU A 596 -3.58 -16.04 -3.51
CA GLU A 596 -4.08 -16.22 -2.15
C GLU A 596 -2.92 -16.19 -1.17
N GLY A 597 -2.51 -14.99 -0.74
CA GLY A 597 -1.33 -14.78 0.09
C GLY A 597 -1.33 -15.55 1.41
N GLU A 598 -2.45 -15.60 2.12
CA GLU A 598 -2.55 -16.31 3.40
C GLU A 598 -2.49 -17.83 3.22
N GLN A 599 -3.03 -18.35 2.12
CA GLN A 599 -3.07 -19.78 1.81
C GLN A 599 -1.83 -20.25 1.03
N GLN A 600 -0.96 -19.32 0.62
CA GLN A 600 0.21 -19.57 -0.20
C GLN A 600 -0.16 -20.36 -1.47
N GLN A 601 -1.22 -19.91 -2.16
CA GLN A 601 -1.81 -20.60 -3.29
C GLN A 601 -1.95 -19.68 -4.50
N LEU A 602 -1.67 -20.24 -5.68
CA LEU A 602 -1.89 -19.62 -6.97
C LEU A 602 -3.15 -20.19 -7.61
N GLY A 603 -3.86 -19.37 -8.38
CA GLY A 603 -5.00 -19.75 -9.18
C GLY A 603 -4.94 -19.13 -10.58
N LEU A 604 -5.53 -19.81 -11.56
CA LEU A 604 -5.73 -19.26 -12.90
C LEU A 604 -7.07 -19.72 -13.45
N LEU A 605 -7.91 -18.75 -13.80
CA LEU A 605 -9.16 -18.94 -14.53
C LEU A 605 -8.90 -18.69 -16.02
N LYS A 606 -9.25 -19.66 -16.86
CA LYS A 606 -9.14 -19.58 -18.33
C LYS A 606 -10.21 -20.47 -18.96
N HIS A 607 -10.94 -19.95 -19.95
CA HIS A 607 -12.12 -20.63 -20.51
C HIS A 607 -13.11 -21.04 -19.40
N GLN A 608 -13.58 -22.28 -19.43
CA GLN A 608 -14.50 -22.89 -18.46
C GLN A 608 -13.80 -23.56 -17.26
N TYR A 609 -12.49 -23.37 -17.09
CA TYR A 609 -11.72 -24.07 -16.06
C TYR A 609 -11.00 -23.11 -15.12
N PHE A 610 -10.91 -23.52 -13.85
CA PHE A 610 -10.06 -22.90 -12.85
C PHE A 610 -9.04 -23.92 -12.37
N VAL A 611 -7.76 -23.56 -12.37
CA VAL A 611 -6.71 -24.37 -11.76
C VAL A 611 -6.17 -23.70 -10.51
N THR A 612 -5.80 -24.49 -9.51
CA THR A 612 -5.10 -24.01 -8.33
C THR A 612 -3.86 -24.83 -8.03
N GLN A 613 -2.83 -24.19 -7.48
CA GLN A 613 -1.58 -24.83 -7.11
C GLN A 613 -0.95 -24.13 -5.90
N PRO A 614 -0.60 -24.86 -4.83
CA PRO A 614 0.20 -24.30 -3.75
C PRO A 614 1.57 -23.83 -4.27
N ILE A 615 2.05 -22.70 -3.76
CA ILE A 615 3.34 -22.13 -4.13
C ILE A 615 4.46 -23.13 -3.81
N GLY A 616 5.36 -23.33 -4.76
CA GLY A 616 6.48 -24.28 -4.65
C GLY A 616 6.09 -25.77 -4.73
N LYS A 617 4.83 -26.13 -5.00
CA LYS A 617 4.36 -27.52 -5.10
C LYS A 617 3.62 -27.78 -6.43
N PRO A 618 4.33 -27.84 -7.57
CA PRO A 618 3.72 -28.01 -8.90
C PRO A 618 2.90 -29.31 -9.03
N ASP A 619 3.30 -30.38 -8.35
CA ASP A 619 2.59 -31.67 -8.43
C ASP A 619 1.27 -31.71 -7.64
N LYS A 620 0.92 -30.62 -6.94
CA LYS A 620 -0.33 -30.48 -6.18
C LYS A 620 -1.37 -29.61 -6.88
N ILE A 621 -1.24 -29.46 -8.20
CA ILE A 621 -2.22 -28.77 -9.03
C ILE A 621 -3.57 -29.49 -9.01
N LYS A 622 -4.66 -28.71 -9.03
CA LYS A 622 -6.03 -29.18 -9.14
C LYS A 622 -6.74 -28.39 -10.23
N ILE A 623 -7.67 -29.03 -10.92
CA ILE A 623 -8.53 -28.43 -11.95
C ILE A 623 -10.00 -28.55 -11.55
N PHE A 624 -10.77 -27.49 -11.78
CA PHE A 624 -12.19 -27.39 -11.47
C PHE A 624 -12.96 -26.90 -12.70
N SER A 625 -14.14 -27.46 -12.93
CA SER A 625 -15.09 -26.91 -13.90
C SER A 625 -15.75 -25.69 -13.28
N MET A 626 -15.75 -24.60 -14.02
CA MET A 626 -16.45 -23.37 -13.67
C MET A 626 -17.85 -23.32 -14.28
N GLU A 627 -18.27 -24.39 -14.94
CA GLU A 627 -19.57 -24.54 -15.58
C GLU A 627 -20.38 -25.69 -14.99
N ASN A 628 -21.70 -25.48 -14.89
CA ASN A 628 -22.75 -26.49 -14.72
C ASN A 628 -22.56 -27.51 -13.58
N ASN A 629 -21.69 -27.24 -12.61
CA ASN A 629 -21.35 -28.15 -11.50
C ASN A 629 -20.84 -29.54 -11.93
N ALA A 630 -20.46 -29.71 -13.20
CA ALA A 630 -19.99 -30.98 -13.71
C ALA A 630 -18.57 -31.27 -13.20
N PRO A 631 -18.24 -32.53 -12.85
CA PRO A 631 -16.86 -32.90 -12.57
C PRO A 631 -16.00 -32.75 -13.84
N VAL A 632 -14.73 -32.41 -13.66
CA VAL A 632 -13.79 -32.35 -14.79
C VAL A 632 -13.53 -33.78 -15.28
N PRO A 633 -13.81 -34.10 -16.57
CA PRO A 633 -13.51 -35.41 -17.12
C PRO A 633 -12.01 -35.72 -16.99
N LYS A 634 -11.64 -36.96 -16.65
CA LYS A 634 -10.23 -37.39 -16.63
C LYS A 634 -9.87 -37.99 -17.98
N ASN A 635 -9.23 -37.22 -18.85
CA ASN A 635 -8.79 -37.66 -20.16
C ASN A 635 -7.59 -36.83 -20.67
N ALA A 636 -7.00 -37.24 -21.79
CA ALA A 636 -5.82 -36.58 -22.35
C ALA A 636 -6.04 -35.09 -22.68
N LEU A 637 -7.26 -34.69 -23.04
CA LEU A 637 -7.59 -33.31 -23.35
C LEU A 637 -7.55 -32.44 -22.08
N THR A 638 -8.23 -32.86 -21.00
CA THR A 638 -8.23 -32.11 -19.74
C THR A 638 -6.87 -32.09 -19.07
N ASP A 639 -6.08 -33.16 -19.19
CA ASP A 639 -4.68 -33.20 -18.76
C ASP A 639 -3.82 -32.17 -19.52
N SER A 640 -4.03 -32.04 -20.83
CA SER A 640 -3.34 -31.04 -21.66
C SER A 640 -3.73 -29.62 -21.26
N ILE A 641 -5.02 -29.37 -21.02
CA ILE A 641 -5.53 -28.06 -20.58
C ILE A 641 -4.95 -27.70 -19.20
N GLN A 642 -4.94 -28.64 -18.25
CA GLN A 642 -4.37 -28.41 -16.92
C GLN A 642 -2.88 -28.02 -17.01
N LYS A 643 -2.11 -28.69 -17.87
CA LYS A 643 -0.69 -28.37 -18.10
C LYS A 643 -0.48 -26.99 -18.74
N ASP A 644 -1.30 -26.63 -19.75
CA ASP A 644 -1.26 -25.29 -20.36
C ASP A 644 -1.58 -24.20 -19.33
N MET A 645 -2.65 -24.37 -18.56
CA MET A 645 -3.02 -23.42 -17.52
C MET A 645 -1.97 -23.34 -16.42
N GLN A 646 -1.32 -24.45 -16.06
CA GLN A 646 -0.19 -24.44 -15.13
C GLN A 646 0.98 -23.60 -15.66
N LEU A 647 1.31 -23.75 -16.95
CA LEU A 647 2.36 -22.99 -17.61
C LEU A 647 2.07 -21.49 -17.53
N TRP A 648 0.86 -21.07 -17.91
CA TRP A 648 0.42 -19.67 -17.83
C TRP A 648 0.44 -19.12 -16.41
N MET A 649 -0.05 -19.89 -15.44
CA MET A 649 -0.07 -19.50 -14.04
C MET A 649 1.34 -19.22 -13.50
N GLN A 650 2.31 -20.08 -13.83
CA GLN A 650 3.71 -19.87 -13.46
C GLN A 650 4.33 -18.68 -14.21
N ALA A 651 4.02 -18.54 -15.51
CA ALA A 651 4.50 -17.43 -16.33
C ALA A 651 4.04 -16.08 -15.77
N ILE A 652 2.76 -15.94 -15.45
CA ILE A 652 2.19 -14.71 -14.88
C ILE A 652 2.78 -14.45 -13.49
N TYR A 653 2.89 -15.46 -12.64
CA TYR A 653 3.42 -15.30 -11.27
C TYR A 653 4.88 -14.83 -11.26
N GLU A 654 5.78 -15.53 -11.96
CA GLU A 654 7.20 -15.18 -11.95
C GLU A 654 7.48 -13.87 -12.71
N THR A 655 6.70 -13.58 -13.77
CA THR A 655 6.77 -12.29 -14.48
C THR A 655 6.29 -11.14 -13.60
N THR A 656 5.18 -11.31 -12.88
CA THR A 656 4.68 -10.28 -11.95
C THR A 656 5.69 -10.00 -10.85
N ARG A 657 6.31 -11.04 -10.27
CA ARG A 657 7.40 -10.87 -9.30
C ARG A 657 8.56 -10.09 -9.90
N TYR A 658 9.00 -10.43 -11.11
CA TYR A 658 10.08 -9.69 -11.77
C TYR A 658 9.70 -8.22 -12.02
N ILE A 659 8.56 -7.95 -12.65
CA ILE A 659 8.13 -6.59 -13.00
C ILE A 659 7.97 -5.74 -11.74
N THR A 660 7.39 -6.27 -10.67
CA THR A 660 7.21 -5.54 -9.39
C THR A 660 8.53 -4.98 -8.84
N HIS A 661 9.68 -5.60 -9.13
CA HIS A 661 10.99 -5.11 -8.70
C HIS A 661 11.71 -4.19 -9.72
N HIS A 662 11.19 -4.07 -10.95
CA HIS A 662 11.84 -3.34 -12.05
C HIS A 662 10.95 -2.27 -12.70
N ASN A 663 9.68 -2.22 -12.35
CA ASN A 663 8.70 -1.27 -12.86
C ASN A 663 8.86 0.13 -12.24
N LYS A 664 10.08 0.62 -12.08
CA LYS A 664 10.30 1.92 -11.43
C LYS A 664 9.75 3.06 -12.28
N LYS A 665 9.29 4.14 -11.64
CA LYS A 665 8.91 5.36 -12.35
C LYS A 665 10.14 5.94 -13.07
N ASN A 666 9.94 6.56 -14.23
CA ASN A 666 11.04 7.20 -14.96
C ASN A 666 11.66 8.33 -14.11
N SER A 667 12.94 8.20 -13.76
CA SER A 667 13.70 9.10 -12.90
C SER A 667 14.18 10.39 -13.59
N ASN A 668 13.76 10.64 -14.83
CA ASN A 668 14.09 11.89 -15.54
C ASN A 668 13.25 13.05 -15.00
N LYS A 669 13.61 13.53 -13.80
CA LYS A 669 13.28 14.85 -13.26
C LYS A 669 14.54 15.50 -12.71
#